data_AF-A0A942H8J7-F1
#
_entry.id   AF-A0A942H8J7-F1
#
_cell.length_a   1.000
_cell.length_b   1.000
_cell.length_c   1.000
_cell.angle_alpha   90.00
_cell.angle_beta   90.00
_cell.angle_gamma   90.00
#
_symmetry.space_group_name_H-M   'P 1'
#
loop_
_entity.id
_entity.type
_entity.pdbx_description
1 polymer ?
#
loop_
_entity_poly.entity_id
_entity_poly.type
_entity_poly.pdbx_seq_one_letter_code
_entity_poly.pdbx_strand_id
1 'polypeptide(L)'
;MPQTVTTDVTVFDAEQKLSVELRLAVHGQPLLDTSWLLPNNRVEVLIVSNNVDIELKKLRESIVNAGGIIYYRYVSVKGLWAILPIDKLLTVAKRSDVTRIVPNRIARSSSFDLATTSGAAATAPAATALTTSNSVDGSGIGIAILDSGIMKSHQAFLDAAGKSRVKYGLDVIKASEIIKSNTSLTSTLIRDYSALIKPGSLLMEYGENLVSTMNDPSPDVYGHGTHVAGIAAGRRIPNAISQRFSGIASNANLVDLKVLNGQGQGALADVIKGIDWVLFNQKTYNIRVIVLSLSTDSTESYQADPLCQAVRSAVAAGITVVVSAGNFGKSLAGKELYGSIASPGNEPSALTVGSVNVHDSDLRNDDTVNYFSSRGPTRGKYLDENGVRRADNLFKPDLVAPGHRIVSAQASASGSFSNLATLYPELRLNPASATPTNSDLMTLSGTSMSAPVVAGAVALLLQKNPGLTPNLIKAMLQYTAQQLPDANLAQQGAGLLNIEGAIRLASVLRTDLKEAIAANSIKVGDSLLATGKTLPVPTSTIKGETFDWGRYIIAGGSHLFGGEVLFQKYQPIYDSSTLWVNDRAKKHSFVYSYNLLRTQKYLSGITDTALSNTPLMAPGVQNLDSILTASGVFVPGKMIAQEMLNGQGVSLANGIALADGIALADGIALADGIALADGIALADGIALADGIALADGIALAEAHHD
;
A
#
# COMPACT_ATOMS: atom_id res chain seq x y z
N MET A 1 19.87 -41.40 -29.03
CA MET A 1 20.54 -40.32 -28.27
C MET A 1 19.45 -39.33 -27.85
N PRO A 2 19.23 -39.07 -26.56
CA PRO A 2 18.39 -37.96 -26.16
C PRO A 2 19.13 -36.68 -26.53
N GLN A 3 18.49 -35.79 -27.30
CA GLN A 3 19.02 -34.45 -27.51
C GLN A 3 18.98 -33.71 -26.18
N THR A 4 20.16 -33.52 -25.60
CA THR A 4 20.38 -32.57 -24.52
C THR A 4 20.00 -31.18 -25.06
N VAL A 5 18.80 -30.71 -24.75
CA VAL A 5 18.43 -29.31 -24.91
C VAL A 5 19.28 -28.54 -23.90
N THR A 6 20.46 -28.12 -24.31
CA THR A 6 21.23 -27.12 -23.59
C THR A 6 20.49 -25.81 -23.73
N THR A 7 19.56 -25.52 -22.81
CA THR A 7 19.08 -24.15 -22.63
C THR A 7 20.31 -23.29 -22.34
N ASP A 8 20.64 -22.38 -23.25
CA ASP A 8 21.65 -21.36 -23.02
C ASP A 8 21.27 -20.63 -21.72
N VAL A 9 22.07 -20.85 -20.67
CA VAL A 9 21.81 -20.34 -19.31
C VAL A 9 21.56 -18.83 -19.35
N THR A 10 22.20 -18.12 -20.29
CA THR A 10 22.02 -16.67 -20.48
C THR A 10 20.64 -16.29 -21.01
N VAL A 11 19.98 -17.15 -21.78
CA VAL A 11 18.61 -16.95 -22.29
C VAL A 11 17.60 -17.24 -21.19
N PHE A 12 17.78 -18.34 -20.45
CA PHE A 12 16.91 -18.67 -19.33
C PHE A 12 16.90 -17.55 -18.27
N ASP A 13 18.08 -17.06 -17.88
CA ASP A 13 18.20 -15.95 -16.93
C ASP A 13 17.56 -14.65 -17.46
N ALA A 14 17.69 -14.38 -18.75
CA ALA A 14 17.05 -13.22 -19.39
C ALA A 14 15.52 -13.33 -19.38
N GLU A 15 14.98 -14.53 -19.62
CA GLU A 15 13.54 -14.76 -19.56
C GLU A 15 12.97 -14.54 -18.17
N GLN A 16 13.67 -14.95 -17.10
CA GLN A 16 13.17 -14.74 -15.73
C GLN A 16 13.10 -13.26 -15.33
N LYS A 17 13.84 -12.38 -16.01
CA LYS A 17 13.75 -10.92 -15.82
C LYS A 17 12.53 -10.33 -16.53
N LEU A 18 11.93 -11.02 -17.49
CA LEU A 18 10.69 -10.60 -18.11
C LEU A 18 9.49 -10.99 -17.22
N SER A 19 8.53 -10.08 -17.10
CA SER A 19 7.20 -10.44 -16.58
C SER A 19 6.55 -11.58 -17.36
N VAL A 20 5.59 -12.26 -16.73
CA VAL A 20 4.91 -13.43 -17.32
C VAL A 20 4.31 -13.04 -18.67
N GLU A 21 3.66 -11.89 -18.71
CA GLU A 21 3.00 -11.31 -19.87
C GLU A 21 3.99 -11.05 -21.01
N LEU A 22 5.16 -10.47 -20.72
CA LEU A 22 6.19 -10.22 -21.73
C LEU A 22 6.85 -11.51 -22.22
N ARG A 23 7.04 -12.53 -21.36
CA ARG A 23 7.52 -13.84 -21.81
C ARG A 23 6.55 -14.48 -22.79
N LEU A 24 5.26 -14.45 -22.46
CA LEU A 24 4.21 -14.97 -23.35
C LEU A 24 4.24 -14.24 -24.70
N ALA A 25 4.37 -12.92 -24.70
CA ALA A 25 4.45 -12.14 -25.94
C ALA A 25 5.69 -12.45 -26.79
N VAL A 26 6.87 -12.59 -26.17
CA VAL A 26 8.11 -12.98 -26.87
C VAL A 26 7.96 -14.34 -27.56
N HIS A 27 7.22 -15.26 -26.95
CA HIS A 27 6.97 -16.61 -27.48
C HIS A 27 5.69 -16.71 -28.32
N GLY A 28 5.05 -15.59 -28.68
CA GLY A 28 3.84 -15.55 -29.48
C GLY A 28 2.65 -16.29 -28.85
N GLN A 29 2.63 -16.43 -27.52
CA GLN A 29 1.57 -17.10 -26.78
C GLN A 29 0.37 -16.17 -26.57
N PRO A 30 -0.85 -16.73 -26.35
CA PRO A 30 -2.03 -15.93 -26.05
C PRO A 30 -1.84 -15.02 -24.81
N LEU A 31 -2.31 -13.78 -24.92
CA LEU A 31 -2.23 -12.77 -23.87
C LEU A 31 -3.64 -12.44 -23.35
N LEU A 32 -3.77 -12.38 -22.02
CA LEU A 32 -5.03 -12.00 -21.36
C LEU A 32 -5.29 -10.48 -21.42
N ASP A 33 -4.23 -9.69 -21.47
CA ASP A 33 -4.28 -8.23 -21.61
C ASP A 33 -3.29 -7.80 -22.70
N THR A 34 -3.79 -7.03 -23.66
CA THR A 34 -3.04 -6.50 -24.80
C THR A 34 -2.94 -4.97 -24.79
N SER A 35 -3.43 -4.31 -23.73
CA SER A 35 -3.46 -2.84 -23.62
C SER A 35 -2.09 -2.16 -23.71
N TRP A 36 -1.02 -2.90 -23.42
CA TRP A 36 0.38 -2.46 -23.46
C TRP A 36 1.12 -2.85 -24.75
N LEU A 37 0.46 -3.57 -25.67
CA LEU A 37 0.98 -3.82 -27.02
C LEU A 37 0.78 -2.59 -27.90
N LEU A 38 1.79 -2.31 -28.72
CA LEU A 38 1.76 -1.22 -29.69
C LEU A 38 1.84 -1.76 -31.12
N PRO A 39 1.42 -0.98 -32.13
CA PRO A 39 1.59 -1.35 -33.54
C PRO A 39 3.06 -1.68 -33.88
N ASN A 40 3.26 -2.44 -34.95
CA ASN A 40 4.57 -2.85 -35.46
C ASN A 40 5.40 -3.69 -34.48
N ASN A 41 4.75 -4.60 -33.74
CA ASN A 41 5.40 -5.57 -32.83
C ASN A 41 6.26 -4.89 -31.75
N ARG A 42 5.74 -3.81 -31.16
CA ARG A 42 6.40 -3.03 -30.10
C ARG A 42 5.59 -3.09 -28.81
N VAL A 43 6.27 -2.80 -27.70
CA VAL A 43 5.69 -2.79 -26.36
C VAL A 43 6.15 -1.59 -25.58
N GLU A 44 5.26 -1.04 -24.75
CA GLU A 44 5.59 -0.04 -23.75
C GLU A 44 5.94 -0.75 -22.43
N VAL A 45 7.14 -0.50 -21.92
CA VAL A 45 7.71 -1.23 -20.78
C VAL A 45 8.37 -0.31 -19.76
N LEU A 46 8.44 -0.79 -18.52
CA LEU A 46 9.35 -0.30 -17.51
C LEU A 46 10.50 -1.29 -17.36
N ILE A 47 11.73 -0.79 -17.44
CA ILE A 47 12.97 -1.56 -17.33
C ILE A 47 13.66 -1.14 -16.04
N VAL A 48 13.75 -2.06 -15.08
CA VAL A 48 14.38 -1.85 -13.77
C VAL A 48 15.80 -2.37 -13.79
N SER A 49 16.69 -1.64 -13.13
CA SER A 49 18.12 -1.87 -13.07
C SER A 49 18.64 -1.80 -11.64
N ASN A 50 19.69 -2.56 -11.35
CA ASN A 50 20.47 -2.43 -10.11
C ASN A 50 21.79 -1.68 -10.30
N ASN A 51 22.00 -1.03 -11.46
CA ASN A 51 23.27 -0.37 -11.77
C ASN A 51 23.64 0.69 -10.72
N VAL A 52 24.94 0.84 -10.49
CA VAL A 52 25.50 1.88 -9.63
C VAL A 52 25.46 3.26 -10.29
N ASP A 53 25.50 3.30 -11.63
CA ASP A 53 25.26 4.52 -12.39
C ASP A 53 23.78 4.90 -12.32
N ILE A 54 23.47 5.88 -11.48
CA ILE A 54 22.10 6.38 -11.30
C ILE A 54 21.53 6.98 -12.59
N GLU A 55 22.37 7.46 -13.53
CA GLU A 55 21.94 8.00 -14.83
C GLU A 55 21.65 6.91 -15.87
N LEU A 56 21.92 5.64 -15.54
CA LEU A 56 21.67 4.46 -16.37
C LEU A 56 22.20 4.62 -17.81
N LYS A 57 23.31 5.34 -18.02
CA LYS A 57 23.77 5.79 -19.35
C LYS A 57 23.94 4.62 -20.32
N LYS A 58 24.68 3.59 -19.90
CA LYS A 58 24.93 2.40 -20.72
C LYS A 58 23.67 1.58 -21.00
N LEU A 59 22.70 1.59 -20.08
CA LEU A 59 21.42 0.92 -20.30
C LEU A 59 20.58 1.70 -21.31
N ARG A 60 20.54 3.03 -21.21
CA ARG A 60 19.86 3.90 -22.16
C ARG A 60 20.44 3.75 -23.57
N GLU A 61 21.76 3.79 -23.71
CA GLU A 61 22.45 3.52 -24.99
C GLU A 61 22.07 2.15 -25.56
N SER A 62 22.02 1.10 -24.72
CA SER A 62 21.64 -0.24 -25.15
C SER A 62 20.21 -0.34 -25.65
N ILE A 63 19.28 0.37 -25.02
CA ILE A 63 17.86 0.41 -25.43
C ILE A 63 17.72 1.14 -26.77
N VAL A 64 18.41 2.28 -26.93
CA VAL A 64 18.42 3.03 -28.19
C VAL A 64 19.03 2.21 -29.33
N ASN A 65 20.15 1.53 -29.08
CA ASN A 65 20.81 0.65 -30.05
C ASN A 65 19.94 -0.56 -30.43
N ALA A 66 19.07 -1.01 -29.53
CA ALA A 66 18.06 -2.03 -29.80
C ALA A 66 16.84 -1.48 -30.60
N GLY A 67 16.88 -0.24 -31.07
CA GLY A 67 15.78 0.40 -31.79
C GLY A 67 14.63 0.86 -30.87
N GLY A 68 14.91 0.97 -29.57
CA GLY A 68 13.97 1.48 -28.57
C GLY A 68 13.88 2.99 -28.54
N ILE A 69 12.91 3.48 -27.76
CA ILE A 69 12.71 4.89 -27.44
C ILE A 69 12.54 5.01 -25.94
N ILE A 70 13.20 5.98 -25.31
CA ILE A 70 13.18 6.18 -23.87
C ILE A 70 12.47 7.49 -23.57
N TYR A 71 11.42 7.42 -22.77
CA TYR A 71 10.60 8.57 -22.40
C TYR A 71 11.05 9.22 -21.12
N TYR A 72 11.35 8.40 -20.12
CA TYR A 72 11.60 8.90 -18.78
C TYR A 72 12.58 8.00 -18.03
N ARG A 73 13.35 8.62 -17.14
CA ARG A 73 14.17 7.92 -16.15
C ARG A 73 13.62 8.23 -14.78
N TYR A 74 13.26 7.18 -14.05
CA TYR A 74 12.72 7.32 -12.72
C TYR A 74 13.85 7.56 -11.70
N VAL A 75 13.53 8.32 -10.64
CA VAL A 75 14.39 8.53 -9.47
C VAL A 75 14.00 7.59 -8.34
N SER A 76 12.70 7.39 -8.11
CA SER A 76 12.16 6.47 -7.11
C SER A 76 12.39 5.00 -7.44
N VAL A 77 12.60 4.69 -8.72
CA VAL A 77 12.99 3.38 -9.21
C VAL A 77 14.25 3.59 -10.03
N LYS A 78 15.28 2.76 -9.87
CA LYS A 78 16.41 2.73 -10.81
C LYS A 78 15.93 2.14 -12.13
N GLY A 79 15.13 2.87 -12.90
CA GLY A 79 14.44 2.34 -14.05
C GLY A 79 14.12 3.35 -15.11
N LEU A 80 13.74 2.82 -16.27
CA LEU A 80 13.44 3.56 -17.48
C LEU A 80 12.05 3.19 -17.97
N TRP A 81 11.31 4.18 -18.41
CA TRP A 81 10.10 3.99 -19.20
C TRP A 81 10.45 4.12 -20.67
N ALA A 82 10.20 3.06 -21.43
CA ALA A 82 10.65 2.92 -22.80
C ALA A 82 9.66 2.15 -23.68
N ILE A 83 9.79 2.32 -25.00
CA ILE A 83 9.22 1.44 -26.01
C ILE A 83 10.34 0.58 -26.59
N LEU A 84 10.08 -0.72 -26.74
CA LEU A 84 10.99 -1.67 -27.37
C LEU A 84 10.26 -2.55 -28.41
N PRO A 85 10.93 -2.99 -29.49
CA PRO A 85 10.48 -4.12 -30.28
C PRO A 85 10.45 -5.39 -29.42
N ILE A 86 9.41 -6.23 -29.57
CA ILE A 86 9.23 -7.45 -28.77
C ILE A 86 10.43 -8.41 -28.93
N ASP A 87 10.94 -8.55 -30.14
CA ASP A 87 12.09 -9.41 -30.46
C ASP A 87 13.42 -8.93 -29.84
N LYS A 88 13.45 -7.71 -29.28
CA LYS A 88 14.63 -7.14 -28.60
C LYS A 88 14.53 -7.15 -27.07
N LEU A 89 13.41 -7.60 -26.50
CA LEU A 89 13.25 -7.68 -25.04
C LEU A 89 14.31 -8.57 -24.39
N LEU A 90 14.57 -9.75 -24.95
CA LEU A 90 15.60 -10.66 -24.44
C LEU A 90 17.01 -10.08 -24.57
N THR A 91 17.29 -9.32 -25.65
CA THR A 91 18.58 -8.64 -25.83
C THR A 91 18.86 -7.66 -24.69
N VAL A 92 17.86 -6.87 -24.29
CA VAL A 92 17.99 -5.93 -23.17
C VAL A 92 18.04 -6.68 -21.83
N ALA A 93 17.21 -7.71 -21.65
CA ALA A 93 17.16 -8.50 -20.42
C ALA A 93 18.46 -9.30 -20.14
N LYS A 94 19.21 -9.69 -21.17
CA LYS A 94 20.52 -10.36 -21.02
C LYS A 94 21.56 -9.52 -20.28
N ARG A 95 21.39 -8.20 -20.19
CA ARG A 95 22.31 -7.35 -19.45
C ARG A 95 22.29 -7.70 -17.96
N SER A 96 23.47 -7.77 -17.35
CA SER A 96 23.63 -8.07 -15.93
C SER A 96 23.06 -6.99 -15.01
N ASP A 97 23.01 -5.75 -15.48
CA ASP A 97 22.48 -4.61 -14.72
C ASP A 97 20.95 -4.47 -14.83
N VAL A 98 20.29 -5.21 -15.71
CA VAL A 98 18.82 -5.27 -15.79
C VAL A 98 18.32 -6.34 -14.84
N THR A 99 17.44 -5.96 -13.93
CA THR A 99 16.83 -6.87 -12.94
C THR A 99 15.41 -7.26 -13.32
N ARG A 100 14.67 -6.37 -13.99
CA ARG A 100 13.31 -6.67 -14.41
C ARG A 100 12.85 -5.85 -15.61
N ILE A 101 11.99 -6.42 -16.44
CA ILE A 101 11.22 -5.73 -17.47
C ILE A 101 9.75 -6.10 -17.31
N VAL A 102 8.89 -5.09 -17.18
CA VAL A 102 7.45 -5.24 -16.99
C VAL A 102 6.70 -4.39 -18.01
N PRO A 103 5.49 -4.79 -18.44
CA PRO A 103 4.68 -3.93 -19.29
C PRO A 103 4.21 -2.71 -18.50
N ASN A 104 3.86 -1.64 -19.20
CA ASN A 104 3.21 -0.48 -18.60
C ASN A 104 1.76 -0.81 -18.23
N ARG A 105 1.57 -1.57 -17.12
CA ARG A 105 0.27 -2.07 -16.66
C ARG A 105 -0.73 -0.95 -16.39
N ILE A 106 -2.01 -1.26 -16.50
CA ILE A 106 -3.08 -0.37 -16.08
C ILE A 106 -3.16 -0.39 -14.54
N ALA A 107 -3.07 0.79 -13.94
CA ALA A 107 -3.50 1.10 -12.59
C ALA A 107 -4.98 1.47 -12.60
N ARG A 108 -5.76 1.00 -11.63
CA ARG A 108 -7.18 1.32 -11.49
C ARG A 108 -7.43 1.84 -10.08
N SER A 109 -8.38 2.76 -9.93
CA SER A 109 -8.91 3.06 -8.59
C SER A 109 -9.37 1.75 -7.95
N SER A 110 -9.09 1.54 -6.66
CA SER A 110 -9.45 0.28 -5.99
C SER A 110 -10.98 0.09 -5.91
N SER A 111 -11.75 1.13 -6.25
CA SER A 111 -13.21 1.23 -6.29
C SER A 111 -13.85 0.71 -7.59
N PHE A 112 -13.10 0.04 -8.48
CA PHE A 112 -13.59 -0.36 -9.81
C PHE A 112 -14.85 -1.28 -9.81
N ASP A 113 -15.25 -1.82 -8.66
CA ASP A 113 -16.47 -2.63 -8.53
C ASP A 113 -17.51 -2.02 -7.57
N LEU A 114 -17.79 -0.71 -7.70
CA LEU A 114 -18.81 -0.03 -6.89
C LEU A 114 -20.19 -0.72 -6.94
N ALA A 115 -20.51 -1.46 -8.02
CA ALA A 115 -21.75 -2.22 -8.15
C ALA A 115 -21.84 -3.42 -7.18
N THR A 116 -20.74 -4.14 -6.90
CA THR A 116 -20.74 -5.26 -5.92
C THR A 116 -20.26 -4.83 -4.52
N THR A 117 -19.61 -3.68 -4.39
CA THR A 117 -18.99 -3.18 -3.15
C THR A 117 -19.92 -2.26 -2.34
N SER A 118 -20.94 -1.67 -2.97
CA SER A 118 -21.78 -0.64 -2.32
C SER A 118 -23.01 -1.15 -1.59
N GLY A 119 -23.53 -2.36 -1.90
CA GLY A 119 -24.63 -3.00 -1.17
C GLY A 119 -25.78 -2.06 -0.78
N ALA A 120 -26.10 -1.07 -1.62
CA ALA A 120 -26.75 0.14 -1.16
C ALA A 120 -28.28 -0.02 -1.05
N ALA A 121 -28.75 -0.26 0.18
CA ALA A 121 -30.05 0.18 0.64
C ALA A 121 -29.93 0.71 2.09
N ALA A 122 -30.47 1.92 2.32
CA ALA A 122 -30.76 2.60 3.59
C ALA A 122 -29.59 3.04 4.51
N THR A 123 -29.50 4.37 4.72
CA THR A 123 -28.74 5.17 5.74
C THR A 123 -27.21 5.22 5.71
N ALA A 124 -26.64 6.41 5.93
CA ALA A 124 -25.19 6.65 5.95
C ALA A 124 -24.78 7.09 7.37
N PRO A 125 -23.68 6.56 7.94
CA PRO A 125 -23.17 7.05 9.22
C PRO A 125 -22.51 8.41 9.02
N ALA A 126 -22.71 9.30 10.00
CA ALA A 126 -21.93 10.52 10.11
C ALA A 126 -20.46 10.15 10.35
N ALA A 127 -19.53 10.79 9.64
CA ALA A 127 -18.12 10.81 10.07
C ALA A 127 -18.07 11.48 11.44
N THR A 128 -18.13 10.67 12.49
CA THR A 128 -18.42 11.17 13.83
C THR A 128 -17.26 12.03 14.30
N ALA A 129 -17.60 13.21 14.81
CA ALA A 129 -16.67 14.21 15.28
C ALA A 129 -15.69 13.63 16.33
N LEU A 130 -14.47 13.31 15.91
CA LEU A 130 -13.29 13.22 16.76
C LEU A 130 -12.87 14.64 17.15
N THR A 131 -13.69 15.29 17.99
CA THR A 131 -13.31 16.53 18.67
C THR A 131 -13.31 16.26 20.16
N THR A 132 -12.19 15.77 20.69
CA THR A 132 -11.83 16.04 22.10
C THR A 132 -10.31 16.16 22.28
N SER A 133 -9.93 17.30 22.87
CA SER A 133 -8.72 17.60 23.66
C SER A 133 -7.32 17.28 23.08
N ASN A 134 -6.85 18.13 22.16
CA ASN A 134 -5.45 18.51 21.87
C ASN A 134 -5.40 18.96 20.40
N SER A 135 -5.55 20.26 20.14
CA SER A 135 -5.93 20.91 18.87
C SER A 135 -5.02 20.62 17.65
N VAL A 136 -5.04 19.39 17.14
CA VAL A 136 -4.48 19.04 15.83
C VAL A 136 -5.60 18.89 14.81
N ASP A 137 -5.34 19.41 13.61
CA ASP A 137 -6.24 19.46 12.46
C ASP A 137 -5.49 19.21 11.14
N GLY A 138 -4.19 18.90 11.19
CA GLY A 138 -3.31 18.68 10.05
C GLY A 138 -2.60 19.94 9.56
N SER A 139 -2.75 21.08 10.25
CA SER A 139 -2.17 22.36 9.83
C SER A 139 -0.68 22.24 9.50
N GLY A 140 -0.31 22.79 8.34
CA GLY A 140 1.08 22.83 7.88
C GLY A 140 1.56 21.55 7.19
N ILE A 141 0.83 20.44 7.26
CA ILE A 141 1.21 19.18 6.61
C ILE A 141 0.63 19.11 5.20
N GLY A 142 1.46 18.74 4.22
CA GLY A 142 1.05 18.45 2.85
C GLY A 142 0.71 16.98 2.66
N ILE A 143 -0.46 16.70 2.06
CA ILE A 143 -0.92 15.38 1.63
C ILE A 143 -1.01 15.37 0.11
N ALA A 144 -0.22 14.52 -0.56
CA ALA A 144 -0.31 14.30 -2.00
C ALA A 144 -1.33 13.20 -2.29
N ILE A 145 -2.32 13.51 -3.13
CA ILE A 145 -3.35 12.58 -3.60
C ILE A 145 -3.00 12.21 -5.04
N LEU A 146 -2.61 10.96 -5.26
CA LEU A 146 -2.33 10.42 -6.59
C LEU A 146 -3.55 9.63 -7.05
N ASP A 147 -4.45 10.30 -7.77
CA ASP A 147 -5.78 9.77 -8.09
C ASP A 147 -6.34 10.38 -9.39
N SER A 148 -7.66 10.51 -9.52
CA SER A 148 -8.35 11.03 -10.72
C SER A 148 -8.41 12.55 -10.82
N GLY A 149 -7.82 13.28 -9.89
CA GLY A 149 -7.89 14.75 -9.78
C GLY A 149 -8.61 15.20 -8.51
N ILE A 150 -8.56 16.50 -8.21
CA ILE A 150 -9.35 17.12 -7.14
C ILE A 150 -10.13 18.32 -7.67
N MET A 151 -11.46 18.35 -7.46
CA MET A 151 -12.27 19.56 -7.67
C MET A 151 -11.92 20.63 -6.63
N LYS A 152 -10.83 21.37 -6.84
CA LYS A 152 -10.27 22.36 -5.89
C LYS A 152 -11.23 23.49 -5.49
N SER A 153 -12.28 23.71 -6.27
CA SER A 153 -13.33 24.72 -6.05
C SER A 153 -14.44 24.25 -5.10
N HIS A 154 -14.44 22.96 -4.73
CA HIS A 154 -15.38 22.40 -3.77
C HIS A 154 -15.19 23.04 -2.39
N GLN A 155 -16.27 23.40 -1.71
CA GLN A 155 -16.25 24.17 -0.45
C GLN A 155 -15.45 23.48 0.66
N ALA A 156 -15.43 22.14 0.68
CA ALA A 156 -14.63 21.37 1.64
C ALA A 156 -13.12 21.67 1.53
N PHE A 157 -12.62 22.14 0.39
CA PHE A 157 -11.19 22.43 0.17
C PHE A 157 -10.84 23.91 0.31
N LEU A 158 -11.81 24.78 0.57
CA LEU A 158 -11.57 26.19 0.80
C LEU A 158 -11.23 26.44 2.27
N ASP A 159 -10.33 27.38 2.53
CA ASP A 159 -10.09 27.90 3.87
C ASP A 159 -11.16 28.93 4.29
N ALA A 160 -11.04 29.49 5.49
CA ALA A 160 -12.01 30.47 6.01
C ALA A 160 -12.07 31.76 5.18
N ALA A 161 -11.05 32.07 4.37
CA ALA A 161 -11.01 33.20 3.47
C ALA A 161 -11.49 32.84 2.04
N GLY A 162 -11.97 31.61 1.83
CA GLY A 162 -12.41 31.12 0.52
C GLY A 162 -11.27 30.72 -0.43
N LYS A 163 -10.01 30.69 0.03
CA LYS A 163 -8.87 30.29 -0.79
C LYS A 163 -8.68 28.77 -0.73
N SER A 164 -8.35 28.16 -1.87
CA SER A 164 -8.13 26.71 -1.92
C SER A 164 -6.90 26.27 -1.10
N ARG A 165 -7.06 25.16 -0.39
CA ARG A 165 -5.99 24.41 0.28
C ARG A 165 -5.34 23.39 -0.63
N VAL A 166 -5.85 23.18 -1.84
CA VAL A 166 -5.10 22.51 -2.92
C VAL A 166 -4.01 23.47 -3.37
N LYS A 167 -2.76 23.21 -2.98
CA LYS A 167 -1.62 24.11 -3.18
C LYS A 167 -0.90 23.91 -4.49
N TYR A 168 -1.01 22.72 -5.07
CA TYR A 168 -0.48 22.39 -6.38
C TYR A 168 -1.33 21.31 -7.05
N GLY A 169 -1.32 21.28 -8.37
CA GLY A 169 -2.16 20.42 -9.20
C GLY A 169 -1.49 20.14 -10.54
N LEU A 170 -1.30 18.85 -10.88
CA LEU A 170 -0.66 18.40 -12.11
C LEU A 170 -1.43 17.25 -12.75
N ASP A 171 -1.72 17.37 -14.04
CA ASP A 171 -2.21 16.26 -14.86
C ASP A 171 -1.02 15.45 -15.40
N VAL A 172 -0.63 14.41 -14.64
CA VAL A 172 0.54 13.59 -14.97
C VAL A 172 0.30 12.80 -16.25
N ILE A 173 -0.95 12.39 -16.51
CA ILE A 173 -1.34 11.69 -17.73
C ILE A 173 -1.10 12.60 -18.94
N LYS A 174 -1.64 13.82 -18.95
CA LYS A 174 -1.39 14.78 -20.03
C LYS A 174 0.09 15.11 -20.18
N ALA A 175 0.81 15.23 -19.07
CA ALA A 175 2.26 15.43 -19.12
C ALA A 175 2.96 14.28 -19.85
N SER A 176 2.54 13.04 -19.62
CA SER A 176 3.07 11.86 -20.31
C SER A 176 2.61 11.76 -21.77
N GLU A 177 1.37 12.16 -22.08
CA GLU A 177 0.88 12.24 -23.47
C GLU A 177 1.68 13.24 -24.30
N ILE A 178 2.02 14.41 -23.75
CA ILE A 178 2.87 15.41 -24.43
C ILE A 178 4.27 14.85 -24.70
N ILE A 179 4.83 14.08 -23.76
CA ILE A 179 6.11 13.41 -23.97
C ILE A 179 5.97 12.43 -25.15
N LYS A 180 4.95 11.57 -25.11
CA LYS A 180 4.66 10.58 -26.17
C LYS A 180 4.43 11.25 -27.54
N SER A 181 3.64 12.33 -27.62
CA SER A 181 3.32 12.99 -28.90
C SER A 181 4.52 13.67 -29.54
N ASN A 182 5.46 14.18 -28.73
CA ASN A 182 6.73 14.72 -29.20
C ASN A 182 7.77 13.64 -29.54
N THR A 183 7.44 12.38 -29.30
CA THR A 183 8.24 11.23 -29.71
C THR A 183 7.65 10.59 -30.96
N SER A 184 8.22 10.91 -32.12
CA SER A 184 7.79 10.22 -33.33
C SER A 184 8.44 8.83 -33.39
N LEU A 185 7.59 7.78 -33.46
CA LEU A 185 8.03 6.40 -33.77
C LEU A 185 8.80 6.30 -35.10
N THR A 186 8.68 7.31 -35.97
CA THR A 186 9.36 7.41 -37.28
C THR A 186 10.56 8.37 -37.26
N SER A 187 10.78 9.13 -36.20
CA SER A 187 11.94 10.05 -36.08
C SER A 187 13.22 9.27 -35.78
N THR A 188 14.28 9.58 -36.52
CA THR A 188 15.64 9.08 -36.28
C THR A 188 16.47 10.02 -35.40
N LEU A 189 15.98 11.23 -35.09
CA LEU A 189 16.82 12.30 -34.55
C LEU A 189 16.99 12.24 -33.02
N ILE A 190 15.95 11.88 -32.27
CA ILE A 190 16.01 11.77 -30.80
C ILE A 190 15.26 10.51 -30.38
N ARG A 191 15.97 9.57 -29.73
CA ARG A 191 15.40 8.33 -29.18
C ARG A 191 15.50 8.25 -27.66
N ASP A 192 16.18 9.20 -27.02
CA ASP A 192 16.32 9.28 -25.57
C ASP A 192 15.89 10.65 -25.06
N TYR A 193 14.64 10.74 -24.60
CA TYR A 193 14.05 11.95 -24.05
C TYR A 193 14.33 12.11 -22.56
N SER A 194 14.75 11.04 -21.87
CA SER A 194 15.03 11.06 -20.44
C SER A 194 16.19 12.00 -20.06
N ALA A 195 17.09 12.29 -21.01
CA ALA A 195 18.16 13.26 -20.82
C ALA A 195 17.65 14.72 -20.78
N LEU A 196 16.58 14.99 -21.53
CA LEU A 196 15.95 16.30 -21.68
C LEU A 196 14.90 16.54 -20.59
N ILE A 197 14.20 15.47 -20.20
CA ILE A 197 13.06 15.47 -19.29
C ILE A 197 13.47 14.76 -18.02
N LYS A 198 14.06 15.51 -17.11
CA LYS A 198 14.50 15.05 -15.79
C LYS A 198 14.01 16.02 -14.72
N PRO A 199 13.87 15.57 -13.46
CA PRO A 199 13.44 16.45 -12.38
C PRO A 199 14.23 17.77 -12.34
N GLY A 200 13.51 18.88 -12.46
CA GLY A 200 14.07 20.23 -12.49
C GLY A 200 14.67 20.69 -13.82
N SER A 201 14.59 19.93 -14.92
CA SER A 201 14.95 20.52 -16.22
C SER A 201 13.95 21.60 -16.62
N LEU A 202 14.41 22.64 -17.33
CA LEU A 202 13.54 23.71 -17.85
C LEU A 202 12.37 23.15 -18.67
N LEU A 203 12.64 22.09 -19.45
CA LEU A 203 11.62 21.44 -20.27
C LEU A 203 10.57 20.72 -19.43
N MET A 204 10.97 20.08 -18.32
CA MET A 204 10.02 19.47 -17.40
C MET A 204 9.16 20.54 -16.73
N GLU A 205 9.77 21.59 -16.18
CA GLU A 205 9.05 22.65 -15.48
C GLU A 205 8.08 23.39 -16.42
N TYR A 206 8.51 23.67 -17.66
CA TYR A 206 7.64 24.24 -18.69
C TYR A 206 6.45 23.31 -19.00
N GLY A 207 6.71 22.01 -19.19
CA GLY A 207 5.66 21.02 -19.44
C GLY A 207 4.67 20.88 -18.27
N GLU A 208 5.18 20.84 -17.03
CA GLU A 208 4.36 20.81 -15.82
C GLU A 208 3.45 22.04 -15.71
N ASN A 209 3.95 23.23 -16.08
CA ASN A 209 3.15 24.44 -16.09
C ASN A 209 2.03 24.38 -17.15
N LEU A 210 2.31 23.83 -18.34
CA LEU A 210 1.31 23.67 -19.41
C LEU A 210 0.18 22.69 -19.05
N VAL A 211 0.49 21.66 -18.27
CA VAL A 211 -0.47 20.63 -17.85
C VAL A 211 -0.90 20.77 -16.39
N SER A 212 -0.60 21.91 -15.77
CA SER A 212 -1.03 22.20 -14.42
C SER A 212 -2.55 22.26 -14.36
N THR A 213 -3.14 21.56 -13.40
CA THR A 213 -4.60 21.60 -13.15
C THR A 213 -4.96 22.73 -12.19
N MET A 214 -3.97 23.49 -11.72
CA MET A 214 -4.18 24.58 -10.77
C MET A 214 -5.07 25.70 -11.27
N ASN A 215 -5.36 25.79 -12.57
CA ASN A 215 -6.33 26.73 -13.13
C ASN A 215 -7.67 26.08 -13.50
N ASP A 216 -7.74 24.76 -13.55
CA ASP A 216 -8.97 24.01 -13.81
C ASP A 216 -9.81 23.94 -12.51
N PRO A 217 -11.03 24.52 -12.45
CA PRO A 217 -11.85 24.45 -11.25
C PRO A 217 -12.43 23.05 -10.99
N SER A 218 -12.43 22.14 -11.98
CA SER A 218 -12.88 20.77 -11.83
C SER A 218 -12.10 19.75 -12.71
N PRO A 219 -10.83 19.49 -12.38
CA PRO A 219 -10.01 18.51 -13.11
C PRO A 219 -10.46 17.05 -12.88
N ASP A 220 -11.30 16.81 -11.88
CA ASP A 220 -11.76 15.47 -11.50
C ASP A 220 -13.07 15.07 -12.19
N VAL A 221 -12.95 14.65 -13.45
CA VAL A 221 -14.08 14.15 -14.25
C VAL A 221 -14.60 12.80 -13.73
N TYR A 222 -13.75 11.98 -13.10
CA TYR A 222 -14.17 10.68 -12.58
C TYR A 222 -14.90 10.81 -11.24
N GLY A 223 -14.34 11.59 -10.30
CA GLY A 223 -14.93 11.95 -9.01
C GLY A 223 -14.30 11.28 -7.79
N HIS A 224 -13.47 10.25 -7.99
CA HIS A 224 -12.89 9.47 -6.91
C HIS A 224 -11.85 10.25 -6.11
N GLY A 225 -10.93 10.95 -6.78
CA GLY A 225 -9.87 11.72 -6.13
C GLY A 225 -10.40 12.85 -5.24
N THR A 226 -11.48 13.53 -5.65
CA THR A 226 -12.18 14.51 -4.82
C THR A 226 -12.77 13.88 -3.55
N HIS A 227 -13.39 12.70 -3.68
CA HIS A 227 -13.94 11.98 -2.52
C HIS A 227 -12.84 11.58 -1.54
N VAL A 228 -11.75 10.99 -2.04
CA VAL A 228 -10.55 10.61 -1.28
C VAL A 228 -9.92 11.82 -0.57
N ALA A 229 -9.73 12.93 -1.29
CA ALA A 229 -9.18 14.16 -0.72
C ALA A 229 -10.09 14.74 0.38
N GLY A 230 -11.41 14.65 0.20
CA GLY A 230 -12.39 15.08 1.19
C GLY A 230 -12.33 14.27 2.49
N ILE A 231 -12.11 12.96 2.42
CA ILE A 231 -11.95 12.10 3.60
C ILE A 231 -10.65 12.45 4.34
N ALA A 232 -9.56 12.65 3.60
CA ALA A 232 -8.27 12.96 4.20
C ALA A 232 -8.28 14.34 4.88
N ALA A 233 -8.78 15.38 4.19
CA ALA A 233 -8.57 16.76 4.60
C ALA A 233 -9.72 17.73 4.30
N GLY A 234 -10.93 17.26 3.99
CA GLY A 234 -12.09 18.13 3.78
C GLY A 234 -12.49 18.89 5.05
N ARG A 235 -12.88 20.16 4.93
CA ARG A 235 -13.51 20.93 6.03
C ARG A 235 -15.01 20.71 6.04
N ARG A 236 -15.60 20.95 7.21
CA ARG A 236 -17.05 21.04 7.36
C ARG A 236 -17.59 22.13 6.43
N ILE A 237 -18.62 21.77 5.69
CA ILE A 237 -19.31 22.68 4.79
C ILE A 237 -20.45 23.35 5.57
N PRO A 238 -20.60 24.68 5.54
CA PRO A 238 -21.58 25.40 6.34
C PRO A 238 -22.99 25.34 5.72
N ASN A 239 -23.56 24.14 5.53
CA ASN A 239 -24.95 23.92 5.14
C ASN A 239 -25.62 22.83 6.01
N ALA A 240 -26.96 22.80 6.08
CA ALA A 240 -27.71 22.01 7.06
C ALA A 240 -27.48 20.47 6.99
N ILE A 241 -27.15 19.94 5.81
CA ILE A 241 -26.93 18.49 5.59
C ILE A 241 -25.44 18.14 5.78
N SER A 242 -24.53 19.04 5.38
CA SER A 242 -23.10 18.76 5.27
C SER A 242 -22.27 19.21 6.48
N GLN A 243 -22.82 19.98 7.43
CA GLN A 243 -22.10 20.45 8.62
C GLN A 243 -21.55 19.32 9.51
N ARG A 244 -22.09 18.11 9.40
CA ARG A 244 -21.67 16.94 10.19
C ARG A 244 -20.44 16.23 9.64
N PHE A 245 -20.09 16.42 8.36
CA PHE A 245 -19.01 15.70 7.70
C PHE A 245 -17.74 16.55 7.61
N SER A 246 -16.62 15.97 8.01
CA SER A 246 -15.28 16.56 7.92
C SER A 246 -14.30 15.46 7.58
N GLY A 247 -13.28 15.79 6.80
CA GLY A 247 -12.09 14.97 6.71
C GLY A 247 -11.31 14.96 8.03
N ILE A 248 -10.44 13.98 8.18
CA ILE A 248 -9.69 13.72 9.42
C ILE A 248 -8.69 14.86 9.72
N ALA A 249 -7.93 15.29 8.72
CA ALA A 249 -6.96 16.39 8.81
C ALA A 249 -7.47 17.65 8.10
N SER A 250 -8.58 18.18 8.62
CA SER A 250 -9.38 19.26 7.99
C SER A 250 -8.62 20.53 7.61
N ASN A 251 -7.41 20.79 8.12
CA ASN A 251 -6.59 21.95 7.77
C ASN A 251 -5.24 21.59 7.11
N ALA A 252 -5.03 20.34 6.72
CA ALA A 252 -3.88 19.95 5.90
C ALA A 252 -3.93 20.60 4.51
N ASN A 253 -2.76 20.80 3.91
CA ASN A 253 -2.64 21.22 2.52
C ASN A 253 -2.73 20.00 1.60
N LEU A 254 -3.36 20.16 0.44
CA LEU A 254 -3.49 19.11 -0.56
C LEU A 254 -2.59 19.40 -1.76
N VAL A 255 -2.04 18.34 -2.35
CA VAL A 255 -1.41 18.36 -3.66
C VAL A 255 -2.10 17.35 -4.56
N ASP A 256 -2.64 17.82 -5.67
CA ASP A 256 -3.37 17.02 -6.65
C ASP A 256 -2.43 16.50 -7.73
N LEU A 257 -2.24 15.18 -7.80
CA LEU A 257 -1.50 14.53 -8.88
C LEU A 257 -2.46 13.59 -9.60
N LYS A 258 -3.02 14.07 -10.71
CA LYS A 258 -3.94 13.30 -11.52
C LYS A 258 -3.16 12.26 -12.33
N VAL A 259 -3.25 11.01 -11.87
CA VAL A 259 -2.64 9.81 -12.48
C VAL A 259 -3.70 8.83 -12.98
N LEU A 260 -4.99 9.08 -12.71
CA LEU A 260 -6.13 8.36 -13.26
C LEU A 260 -6.99 9.26 -14.17
N ASN A 261 -7.44 8.71 -15.29
CA ASN A 261 -8.25 9.40 -16.28
C ASN A 261 -9.73 9.48 -15.85
N GLY A 262 -10.60 9.95 -16.75
CA GLY A 262 -12.05 10.07 -16.51
C GLY A 262 -12.74 8.74 -16.22
N GLN A 263 -12.12 7.59 -16.51
CA GLN A 263 -12.64 6.25 -16.26
C GLN A 263 -12.03 5.63 -14.99
N GLY A 264 -11.22 6.37 -14.23
CA GLY A 264 -10.54 5.85 -13.03
C GLY A 264 -9.40 4.89 -13.35
N GLN A 265 -8.83 4.98 -14.54
CA GLN A 265 -7.72 4.14 -15.03
C GLN A 265 -6.50 5.00 -15.33
N GLY A 266 -5.30 4.46 -15.11
CA GLY A 266 -4.03 5.15 -15.38
C GLY A 266 -2.94 4.17 -15.77
N ALA A 267 -1.82 4.66 -16.27
CA ALA A 267 -0.66 3.81 -16.53
C ALA A 267 0.24 3.71 -15.29
N LEU A 268 0.84 2.54 -15.07
CA LEU A 268 1.86 2.31 -14.04
C LEU A 268 2.98 3.36 -14.10
N ALA A 269 3.43 3.69 -15.31
CA ALA A 269 4.42 4.73 -15.57
C ALA A 269 4.02 6.09 -14.98
N ASP A 270 2.75 6.49 -15.12
CA ASP A 270 2.25 7.78 -14.65
C ASP A 270 2.16 7.83 -13.12
N VAL A 271 1.76 6.72 -12.49
CA VAL A 271 1.74 6.62 -11.02
C VAL A 271 3.15 6.78 -10.45
N ILE A 272 4.13 6.07 -11.00
CA ILE A 272 5.53 6.16 -10.54
C ILE A 272 6.10 7.56 -10.81
N LYS A 273 5.79 8.16 -11.96
CA LYS A 273 6.17 9.54 -12.28
C LYS A 273 5.55 10.56 -11.29
N GLY A 274 4.32 10.32 -10.85
CA GLY A 274 3.69 11.09 -9.77
C GLY A 274 4.47 11.00 -8.46
N ILE A 275 4.92 9.80 -8.08
CA ILE A 275 5.77 9.60 -6.88
C ILE A 275 7.11 10.34 -7.03
N ASP A 276 7.74 10.28 -8.20
CA ASP A 276 8.97 11.04 -8.50
C ASP A 276 8.76 12.55 -8.36
N TRP A 277 7.63 13.06 -8.86
CA TRP A 277 7.27 14.46 -8.71
C TRP A 277 7.16 14.85 -7.23
N VAL A 278 6.55 13.99 -6.39
CA VAL A 278 6.49 14.21 -4.95
C VAL A 278 7.89 14.23 -4.33
N LEU A 279 8.75 13.26 -4.67
CA LEU A 279 10.13 13.22 -4.16
C LEU A 279 10.92 14.49 -4.51
N PHE A 280 10.67 15.06 -5.69
CA PHE A 280 11.28 16.30 -6.14
C PHE A 280 10.71 17.55 -5.43
N ASN A 281 9.41 17.54 -5.07
CA ASN A 281 8.70 18.72 -4.56
C ASN A 281 8.31 18.67 -3.07
N GLN A 282 8.61 17.57 -2.38
CA GLN A 282 8.15 17.35 -1.00
C GLN A 282 8.54 18.48 -0.05
N LYS A 283 9.73 19.07 -0.19
CA LYS A 283 10.17 20.19 0.67
C LYS A 283 9.42 21.49 0.34
N THR A 284 9.14 21.75 -0.94
CA THR A 284 8.44 22.97 -1.40
C THR A 284 7.02 23.04 -0.84
N TYR A 285 6.30 21.92 -0.84
CA TYR A 285 4.90 21.86 -0.40
C TYR A 285 4.71 21.19 0.96
N ASN A 286 5.81 20.93 1.69
CA ASN A 286 5.85 20.14 2.92
C ASN A 286 5.03 18.83 2.83
N ILE A 287 5.18 18.10 1.72
CA ILE A 287 4.50 16.82 1.49
C ILE A 287 5.13 15.79 2.42
N ARG A 288 4.33 15.27 3.34
CA ARG A 288 4.77 14.25 4.30
C ARG A 288 3.93 12.98 4.21
N VAL A 289 2.84 13.02 3.44
CA VAL A 289 1.92 11.90 3.23
C VAL A 289 1.61 11.77 1.74
N ILE A 290 1.67 10.54 1.22
CA ILE A 290 1.14 10.17 -0.11
C ILE A 290 -0.05 9.24 0.13
N VAL A 291 -1.13 9.43 -0.62
CA VAL A 291 -2.26 8.50 -0.68
C VAL A 291 -2.31 7.86 -2.06
N LEU A 292 -2.32 6.53 -2.09
CA LEU A 292 -2.56 5.71 -3.29
C LEU A 292 -3.80 4.85 -3.06
N SER A 293 -4.96 5.35 -3.47
CA SER A 293 -6.23 4.64 -3.45
C SER A 293 -6.48 3.88 -4.77
N LEU A 294 -5.43 3.20 -5.23
CA LEU A 294 -5.38 2.49 -6.50
C LEU A 294 -4.61 1.19 -6.37
N SER A 295 -4.82 0.29 -7.32
CA SER A 295 -4.09 -0.97 -7.43
C SER A 295 -3.70 -1.27 -8.88
N THR A 296 -2.67 -2.08 -9.05
CA THR A 296 -2.29 -2.67 -10.34
C THR A 296 -2.45 -4.18 -10.28
N ASP A 297 -2.65 -4.82 -11.43
CA ASP A 297 -2.85 -6.27 -11.54
C ASP A 297 -1.53 -7.07 -11.42
N SER A 298 -0.51 -6.49 -10.78
CA SER A 298 0.80 -7.12 -10.63
C SER A 298 0.73 -8.32 -9.69
N THR A 299 1.24 -9.46 -10.16
CA THR A 299 1.42 -10.69 -9.38
C THR A 299 2.87 -10.90 -8.94
N GLU A 300 3.70 -9.87 -9.11
CA GLU A 300 5.12 -9.90 -8.81
C GLU A 300 5.38 -9.72 -7.32
N SER A 301 6.54 -10.21 -6.87
CA SER A 301 7.03 -9.88 -5.53
C SER A 301 7.24 -8.39 -5.37
N TYR A 302 7.00 -7.87 -4.16
CA TYR A 302 7.32 -6.49 -3.78
C TYR A 302 8.80 -6.13 -4.06
N GLN A 303 9.68 -7.12 -4.14
CA GLN A 303 11.09 -6.94 -4.47
C GLN A 303 11.29 -6.50 -5.93
N ALA A 304 10.48 -7.00 -6.86
CA ALA A 304 10.64 -6.79 -8.29
C ALA A 304 9.63 -5.79 -8.88
N ASP A 305 8.47 -5.63 -8.24
CA ASP A 305 7.42 -4.72 -8.67
C ASP A 305 7.91 -3.24 -8.65
N PRO A 306 7.91 -2.53 -9.79
CA PRO A 306 8.42 -1.16 -9.84
C PRO A 306 7.61 -0.16 -9.01
N LEU A 307 6.30 -0.35 -8.85
CA LEU A 307 5.49 0.53 -8.02
C LEU A 307 5.81 0.33 -6.54
N CYS A 308 6.00 -0.91 -6.10
CA CYS A 308 6.46 -1.23 -4.75
C CYS A 308 7.83 -0.60 -4.47
N GLN A 309 8.78 -0.69 -5.41
CA GLN A 309 10.07 -0.02 -5.29
C GLN A 309 9.92 1.51 -5.21
N ALA A 310 9.04 2.10 -6.01
CA ALA A 310 8.78 3.55 -5.97
C ALA A 310 8.22 3.99 -4.61
N VAL A 311 7.25 3.23 -4.09
CA VAL A 311 6.66 3.44 -2.76
C VAL A 311 7.71 3.31 -1.67
N ARG A 312 8.54 2.27 -1.70
CA ARG A 312 9.66 2.08 -0.77
C ARG A 312 10.59 3.27 -0.75
N SER A 313 10.95 3.78 -1.92
CA SER A 313 11.80 4.96 -2.08
C SER A 313 11.19 6.22 -1.47
N ALA A 314 9.87 6.43 -1.63
CA ALA A 314 9.15 7.52 -0.98
C ALA A 314 9.11 7.38 0.56
N VAL A 315 8.86 6.16 1.07
CA VAL A 315 8.91 5.87 2.51
C VAL A 315 10.30 6.16 3.06
N ALA A 316 11.33 5.64 2.39
CA ALA A 316 12.70 5.84 2.79
C ALA A 316 13.07 7.33 2.83
N ALA A 317 12.56 8.14 1.89
CA ALA A 317 12.77 9.58 1.83
C ALA A 317 12.02 10.37 2.92
N GLY A 318 11.31 9.70 3.84
CA GLY A 318 10.65 10.30 4.99
C GLY A 318 9.18 10.67 4.77
N ILE A 319 8.56 10.15 3.70
CA ILE A 319 7.15 10.37 3.35
C ILE A 319 6.35 9.14 3.76
N THR A 320 5.29 9.30 4.55
CA THR A 320 4.43 8.16 4.87
C THR A 320 3.53 7.87 3.67
N VAL A 321 3.69 6.71 3.04
CA VAL A 321 2.85 6.29 1.91
C VAL A 321 1.74 5.39 2.41
N VAL A 322 0.49 5.86 2.29
CA VAL A 322 -0.71 5.14 2.70
C VAL A 322 -1.39 4.58 1.47
N VAL A 323 -1.62 3.27 1.47
CA VAL A 323 -2.10 2.54 0.30
C VAL A 323 -3.34 1.71 0.67
N SER A 324 -4.31 1.63 -0.24
CA SER A 324 -5.46 0.74 -0.06
C SER A 324 -5.04 -0.73 -0.17
N ALA A 325 -5.61 -1.62 0.65
CA ALA A 325 -5.33 -3.05 0.58
C ALA A 325 -5.82 -3.73 -0.72
N GLY A 326 -6.86 -3.15 -1.35
CA GLY A 326 -7.58 -3.74 -2.48
C GLY A 326 -8.99 -4.20 -2.08
N ASN A 327 -9.84 -4.43 -3.07
CA ASN A 327 -11.24 -4.82 -2.87
C ASN A 327 -11.52 -6.26 -3.36
N PHE A 328 -10.53 -7.14 -3.20
CA PHE A 328 -10.54 -8.53 -3.71
C PHE A 328 -10.71 -9.56 -2.59
N GLY A 329 -11.43 -9.19 -1.53
CA GLY A 329 -11.66 -10.02 -0.36
C GLY A 329 -12.60 -11.21 -0.59
N LYS A 330 -13.32 -11.22 -1.72
CA LYS A 330 -14.16 -12.32 -2.18
C LYS A 330 -13.79 -12.73 -3.61
N SER A 331 -13.96 -14.00 -3.92
CA SER A 331 -13.93 -14.49 -5.30
C SER A 331 -15.20 -14.06 -6.06
N LEU A 332 -15.20 -14.23 -7.39
CA LEU A 332 -16.39 -14.02 -8.23
C LEU A 332 -17.59 -14.88 -7.79
N ALA A 333 -17.34 -16.01 -7.11
CA ALA A 333 -18.38 -16.89 -6.54
C ALA A 333 -18.82 -16.46 -5.13
N GLY A 334 -18.36 -15.31 -4.62
CA GLY A 334 -18.73 -14.77 -3.30
C GLY A 334 -18.02 -15.40 -2.10
N LYS A 335 -17.10 -16.36 -2.31
CA LYS A 335 -16.33 -17.01 -1.24
C LYS A 335 -15.20 -16.09 -0.76
N GLU A 336 -14.95 -16.07 0.56
CA GLU A 336 -13.82 -15.35 1.13
C GLU A 336 -12.48 -15.79 0.50
N LEU A 337 -11.64 -14.81 0.20
CA LEU A 337 -10.34 -15.00 -0.44
C LEU A 337 -9.22 -14.40 0.42
N TYR A 338 -8.25 -15.25 0.77
CA TYR A 338 -6.98 -14.85 1.36
C TYR A 338 -5.92 -14.75 0.27
N GLY A 339 -4.90 -13.93 0.49
CA GLY A 339 -3.84 -13.76 -0.49
C GLY A 339 -4.11 -12.71 -1.57
N SER A 340 -5.02 -11.77 -1.29
CA SER A 340 -5.60 -10.86 -2.29
C SER A 340 -5.13 -9.41 -2.18
N ILE A 341 -4.06 -9.18 -1.41
CA ILE A 341 -3.37 -7.88 -1.33
C ILE A 341 -2.63 -7.62 -2.65
N ALA A 342 -3.07 -6.58 -3.37
CA ALA A 342 -2.50 -6.18 -4.67
C ALA A 342 -1.34 -5.18 -4.52
N SER A 343 -0.60 -4.94 -5.60
CA SER A 343 0.38 -3.86 -5.66
C SER A 343 -0.32 -2.49 -5.74
N PRO A 344 0.09 -1.48 -4.95
CA PRO A 344 1.29 -1.44 -4.08
C PRO A 344 1.06 -1.83 -2.60
N GLY A 345 -0.12 -2.34 -2.24
CA GLY A 345 -0.45 -2.80 -0.89
C GLY A 345 0.43 -3.92 -0.34
N ASN A 346 1.13 -4.67 -1.21
CA ASN A 346 2.09 -5.70 -0.83
C ASN A 346 3.48 -5.17 -0.48
N GLU A 347 3.78 -3.88 -0.65
CA GLU A 347 5.05 -3.28 -0.24
C GLU A 347 5.17 -3.24 1.31
N PRO A 348 6.18 -3.89 1.92
CA PRO A 348 6.32 -3.97 3.38
C PRO A 348 6.44 -2.60 4.06
N SER A 349 7.13 -1.65 3.42
CA SER A 349 7.34 -0.31 3.98
C SER A 349 6.10 0.59 3.90
N ALA A 350 5.16 0.30 2.98
CA ALA A 350 3.90 1.02 2.86
C ALA A 350 3.00 0.80 4.09
N LEU A 351 2.13 1.76 4.39
CA LEU A 351 1.04 1.61 5.34
C LEU A 351 -0.23 1.18 4.59
N THR A 352 -0.45 -0.13 4.53
CA THR A 352 -1.55 -0.77 3.81
C THR A 352 -2.79 -0.86 4.68
N VAL A 353 -3.91 -0.34 4.17
CA VAL A 353 -5.13 -0.13 4.95
C VAL A 353 -6.27 -0.97 4.38
N GLY A 354 -6.78 -1.90 5.19
CA GLY A 354 -8.03 -2.60 4.92
C GLY A 354 -9.26 -1.82 5.39
N SER A 355 -10.46 -2.36 5.16
CA SER A 355 -11.71 -1.63 5.36
C SER A 355 -12.61 -2.28 6.40
N VAL A 356 -13.23 -1.48 7.26
CA VAL A 356 -14.31 -1.91 8.16
C VAL A 356 -15.66 -1.31 7.79
N ASN A 357 -16.71 -2.07 8.09
CA ASN A 357 -18.08 -1.61 8.17
C ASN A 357 -18.36 -1.19 9.61
N VAL A 358 -18.82 0.05 9.77
CA VAL A 358 -19.21 0.64 11.05
C VAL A 358 -20.71 0.49 11.35
N HIS A 359 -21.45 -0.23 10.50
CA HIS A 359 -22.87 -0.57 10.67
C HIS A 359 -23.78 0.60 11.03
N ASP A 360 -23.52 1.77 10.44
CA ASP A 360 -24.26 3.01 10.73
C ASP A 360 -24.27 3.40 12.23
N SER A 361 -23.27 2.93 12.97
CA SER A 361 -23.11 3.07 14.41
C SER A 361 -21.92 3.96 14.76
N ASP A 362 -22.03 4.64 15.91
CA ASP A 362 -20.93 5.35 16.57
C ASP A 362 -20.15 4.44 17.54
N LEU A 363 -20.68 3.23 17.79
CA LEU A 363 -20.05 2.20 18.61
C LEU A 363 -18.93 1.53 17.80
N ARG A 364 -18.01 0.88 18.50
CA ARG A 364 -16.85 0.20 17.91
C ARG A 364 -16.84 -1.30 18.15
N ASN A 365 -17.70 -1.80 19.03
CA ASN A 365 -17.77 -3.22 19.36
C ASN A 365 -18.56 -4.05 18.33
N ASP A 366 -19.33 -3.40 17.47
CA ASP A 366 -20.09 -3.95 16.34
C ASP A 366 -19.32 -3.85 15.01
N ASP A 367 -18.21 -3.10 14.97
CA ASP A 367 -17.37 -2.95 13.78
C ASP A 367 -16.86 -4.30 13.25
N THR A 368 -16.98 -4.51 11.94
CA THR A 368 -16.51 -5.74 11.28
C THR A 368 -15.67 -5.43 10.04
N VAL A 369 -14.70 -6.30 9.73
CA VAL A 369 -13.94 -6.17 8.48
C VAL A 369 -14.86 -6.40 7.28
N ASN A 370 -14.84 -5.48 6.32
CA ASN A 370 -15.66 -5.58 5.12
C ASN A 370 -15.36 -6.85 4.34
N TYR A 371 -16.39 -7.46 3.78
CA TYR A 371 -16.23 -8.66 2.96
C TYR A 371 -15.35 -8.41 1.72
N PHE A 372 -15.44 -7.21 1.13
CA PHE A 372 -14.66 -6.86 -0.05
C PHE A 372 -13.20 -6.55 0.27
N SER A 373 -12.86 -6.21 1.52
CA SER A 373 -11.50 -5.81 1.87
C SER A 373 -10.52 -6.93 1.54
N SER A 374 -9.48 -6.66 0.75
CA SER A 374 -8.44 -7.64 0.47
C SER A 374 -7.76 -8.10 1.76
N ARG A 375 -7.34 -9.37 1.77
CA ARG A 375 -6.82 -10.08 2.94
C ARG A 375 -5.44 -10.65 2.66
N GLY A 376 -4.58 -10.64 3.66
CA GLY A 376 -3.26 -11.23 3.60
C GLY A 376 -3.25 -12.76 3.46
N PRO A 377 -2.06 -13.37 3.46
CA PRO A 377 -0.77 -12.70 3.37
C PRO A 377 -0.52 -12.18 1.94
N THR A 378 0.60 -11.53 1.66
CA THR A 378 0.96 -11.18 0.28
C THR A 378 1.31 -12.43 -0.53
N ARG A 379 0.97 -12.44 -1.83
CA ARG A 379 1.19 -13.60 -2.72
C ARG A 379 2.06 -13.30 -3.94
N GLY A 380 2.72 -12.14 -3.96
CA GLY A 380 3.76 -11.83 -4.93
C GLY A 380 4.83 -12.93 -4.91
N LYS A 381 5.36 -13.30 -6.08
CA LYS A 381 6.31 -14.42 -6.20
C LYS A 381 7.69 -13.94 -6.65
N TYR A 382 8.74 -14.52 -6.06
CA TYR A 382 10.15 -14.34 -6.44
C TYR A 382 10.82 -15.70 -6.65
N LEU A 383 12.00 -15.71 -7.27
CA LEU A 383 12.87 -16.88 -7.35
C LEU A 383 13.88 -16.80 -6.21
N ASP A 384 13.97 -17.84 -5.38
CA ASP A 384 15.02 -17.93 -4.37
C ASP A 384 16.39 -18.26 -4.97
N GLU A 385 17.42 -18.34 -4.13
CA GLU A 385 18.82 -18.59 -4.54
C GLU A 385 19.00 -19.93 -5.25
N ASN A 386 18.06 -20.87 -5.08
CA ASN A 386 18.05 -22.17 -5.74
C ASN A 386 17.15 -22.18 -6.98
N GLY A 387 16.63 -21.03 -7.42
CA GLY A 387 15.74 -20.91 -8.56
C GLY A 387 14.31 -21.42 -8.29
N VAL A 388 13.93 -21.65 -7.04
CA VAL A 388 12.57 -22.11 -6.70
C VAL A 388 11.64 -20.91 -6.55
N ARG A 389 10.46 -20.98 -7.15
CA ARG A 389 9.46 -19.91 -7.07
C ARG A 389 8.78 -19.91 -5.71
N ARG A 390 9.05 -18.90 -4.89
CA ARG A 390 8.48 -18.70 -3.54
C ARG A 390 7.50 -17.54 -3.54
N ALA A 391 6.45 -17.61 -2.71
CA ALA A 391 5.59 -16.47 -2.43
C ALA A 391 6.17 -15.63 -1.28
N ASP A 392 5.94 -14.32 -1.32
CA ASP A 392 6.42 -13.38 -0.30
C ASP A 392 5.85 -13.70 1.09
N ASN A 393 4.56 -14.08 1.16
CA ASN A 393 3.85 -14.48 2.38
C ASN A 393 3.93 -13.48 3.55
N LEU A 394 3.97 -12.18 3.25
CA LEU A 394 4.04 -11.14 4.29
C LEU A 394 2.66 -10.84 4.88
N PHE A 395 2.60 -10.53 6.17
CA PHE A 395 1.40 -10.04 6.85
C PHE A 395 0.97 -8.67 6.31
N LYS A 396 -0.26 -8.62 5.82
CA LYS A 396 -0.99 -7.44 5.34
C LYS A 396 -2.50 -7.70 5.50
N PRO A 397 -3.37 -6.67 5.60
CA PRO A 397 -3.04 -5.24 5.73
C PRO A 397 -2.30 -4.95 7.05
N ASP A 398 -1.76 -3.73 7.21
CA ASP A 398 -1.11 -3.35 8.46
C ASP A 398 -2.14 -3.01 9.54
N LEU A 399 -3.25 -2.40 9.16
CA LEU A 399 -4.40 -2.11 10.01
C LEU A 399 -5.66 -1.91 9.14
N VAL A 400 -6.82 -1.75 9.77
CA VAL A 400 -8.08 -1.42 9.09
C VAL A 400 -8.64 -0.07 9.55
N ALA A 401 -9.42 0.58 8.69
CA ALA A 401 -10.10 1.84 8.98
C ALA A 401 -11.49 1.90 8.32
N PRO A 402 -12.41 2.77 8.78
CA PRO A 402 -13.74 2.89 8.19
C PRO A 402 -13.68 3.12 6.68
N GLY A 403 -14.39 2.31 5.92
CA GLY A 403 -14.44 2.42 4.46
C GLY A 403 -15.71 1.90 3.82
N HIS A 404 -16.74 1.60 4.60
CA HIS A 404 -18.08 1.32 4.10
C HIS A 404 -18.92 2.59 4.20
N ARG A 405 -19.56 2.98 3.10
CA ARG A 405 -20.54 4.07 3.03
C ARG A 405 -20.02 5.38 3.63
N ILE A 406 -18.79 5.73 3.26
CA ILE A 406 -18.16 6.97 3.71
C ILE A 406 -18.69 8.14 2.89
N VAL A 407 -19.29 9.10 3.57
CA VAL A 407 -19.74 10.36 2.99
C VAL A 407 -18.56 11.31 2.83
N SER A 408 -18.35 11.84 1.63
CA SER A 408 -17.32 12.84 1.35
C SER A 408 -17.68 13.69 0.13
N ALA A 409 -16.80 14.63 -0.21
CA ALA A 409 -16.94 15.57 -1.32
C ALA A 409 -17.26 14.85 -2.65
N GLN A 410 -18.30 15.32 -3.33
CA GLN A 410 -18.67 14.89 -4.67
C GLN A 410 -18.07 15.85 -5.70
N ALA A 411 -17.40 15.33 -6.72
CA ALA A 411 -16.91 16.17 -7.81
C ALA A 411 -18.00 16.47 -8.85
N SER A 412 -17.83 17.58 -9.56
CA SER A 412 -18.64 17.93 -10.72
C SER A 412 -17.80 18.71 -11.73
N ALA A 413 -17.72 18.24 -12.97
CA ALA A 413 -16.91 18.85 -14.02
C ALA A 413 -17.78 19.63 -15.02
N SER A 414 -17.37 20.86 -15.31
CA SER A 414 -17.99 21.71 -16.35
C SER A 414 -19.52 21.84 -16.23
N GLY A 415 -20.03 21.99 -15.00
CA GLY A 415 -21.47 22.11 -14.72
C GLY A 415 -22.24 20.80 -14.77
N SER A 416 -21.56 19.66 -14.95
CA SER A 416 -22.16 18.31 -14.94
C SER A 416 -21.61 17.48 -13.78
N PHE A 417 -22.39 16.50 -13.32
CA PHE A 417 -21.91 15.53 -12.33
C PHE A 417 -20.68 14.77 -12.86
N SER A 418 -19.78 14.37 -11.96
CA SER A 418 -18.68 13.47 -12.34
C SER A 418 -19.22 12.13 -12.86
N ASN A 419 -18.35 11.33 -13.48
CA ASN A 419 -18.74 10.03 -14.02
C ASN A 419 -19.29 9.10 -12.94
N LEU A 420 -18.70 9.07 -11.73
CA LEU A 420 -19.23 8.30 -10.61
C LEU A 420 -20.60 8.80 -10.14
N ALA A 421 -20.77 10.12 -9.99
CA ALA A 421 -22.03 10.70 -9.55
C ALA A 421 -23.16 10.56 -10.60
N THR A 422 -22.78 10.43 -11.89
CA THR A 422 -23.70 10.17 -13.00
C THR A 422 -24.10 8.71 -13.07
N LEU A 423 -23.12 7.80 -12.90
CA LEU A 423 -23.35 6.36 -12.98
C LEU A 423 -24.11 5.81 -11.76
N TYR A 424 -23.88 6.41 -10.58
CA TYR A 424 -24.47 6.00 -9.30
C TYR A 424 -25.22 7.17 -8.63
N PRO A 425 -26.30 7.67 -9.25
CA PRO A 425 -27.02 8.83 -8.73
C PRO A 425 -27.62 8.60 -7.34
N GLU A 426 -27.90 7.35 -6.96
CA GLU A 426 -28.41 6.90 -5.66
C GLU A 426 -27.40 7.05 -4.52
N LEU A 427 -26.11 7.13 -4.83
CA LEU A 427 -25.05 7.34 -3.84
C LEU A 427 -24.86 8.81 -3.47
N ARG A 428 -25.50 9.73 -4.20
CA ARG A 428 -25.47 11.17 -3.92
C ARG A 428 -26.35 11.47 -2.71
N LEU A 429 -25.91 12.40 -1.85
CA LEU A 429 -26.70 12.79 -0.67
C LEU A 429 -27.92 13.65 -1.03
N ASN A 430 -27.91 14.28 -2.20
CA ASN A 430 -29.06 15.00 -2.74
C ASN A 430 -29.38 14.51 -4.17
N PRO A 431 -29.94 13.29 -4.31
CA PRO A 431 -30.14 12.66 -5.61
C PRO A 431 -31.22 13.36 -6.45
N ALA A 432 -32.11 14.15 -5.82
CA ALA A 432 -33.16 14.89 -6.52
C ALA A 432 -32.63 16.16 -7.22
N SER A 433 -31.45 16.66 -6.87
CA SER A 433 -30.86 17.82 -7.56
C SER A 433 -30.43 17.45 -8.98
N ALA A 434 -30.95 18.19 -9.96
CA ALA A 434 -30.59 18.06 -11.37
C ALA A 434 -29.29 18.78 -11.73
N THR A 435 -28.79 19.67 -10.86
CA THR A 435 -27.58 20.46 -11.11
C THR A 435 -26.58 20.25 -9.97
N PRO A 436 -25.30 19.99 -10.28
CA PRO A 436 -24.29 19.87 -9.25
C PRO A 436 -23.99 21.22 -8.59
N THR A 437 -23.66 21.18 -7.31
CA THR A 437 -23.11 22.33 -6.57
C THR A 437 -21.68 22.05 -6.13
N ASN A 438 -20.92 23.10 -5.80
CA ASN A 438 -19.59 22.96 -5.22
C ASN A 438 -19.61 22.53 -3.74
N SER A 439 -20.74 22.05 -3.23
CA SER A 439 -20.94 21.60 -1.85
C SER A 439 -21.56 20.22 -1.74
N ASP A 440 -21.75 19.55 -2.89
CA ASP A 440 -22.40 18.25 -2.96
C ASP A 440 -21.54 17.17 -2.31
N LEU A 441 -22.21 16.20 -1.72
CA LEU A 441 -21.58 15.05 -1.08
C LEU A 441 -22.11 13.77 -1.69
N MET A 442 -21.28 12.73 -1.67
CA MET A 442 -21.67 11.38 -2.08
C MET A 442 -21.06 10.33 -1.15
N THR A 443 -21.68 9.17 -1.15
CA THR A 443 -21.32 8.01 -0.33
C THR A 443 -20.57 6.99 -1.18
N LEU A 444 -19.36 6.60 -0.79
CA LEU A 444 -18.61 5.53 -1.47
C LEU A 444 -18.15 4.48 -0.46
N SER A 445 -17.97 3.25 -0.95
CA SER A 445 -17.43 2.12 -0.20
C SER A 445 -16.17 1.58 -0.88
N GLY A 446 -15.15 1.24 -0.09
CA GLY A 446 -13.91 0.64 -0.58
C GLY A 446 -12.73 0.86 0.38
N THR A 447 -11.68 0.05 0.22
CA THR A 447 -10.39 0.33 0.87
C THR A 447 -9.78 1.66 0.42
N SER A 448 -10.18 2.17 -0.75
CA SER A 448 -9.91 3.53 -1.23
C SER A 448 -10.43 4.64 -0.32
N MET A 449 -11.47 4.38 0.48
CA MET A 449 -12.03 5.31 1.45
C MET A 449 -11.37 5.14 2.83
N SER A 450 -10.90 3.94 3.17
CA SER A 450 -10.14 3.69 4.41
C SER A 450 -8.75 4.30 4.39
N ALA A 451 -8.02 4.21 3.26
CA ALA A 451 -6.68 4.77 3.11
C ALA A 451 -6.60 6.28 3.45
N PRO A 452 -7.47 7.17 2.93
CA PRO A 452 -7.44 8.59 3.27
C PRO A 452 -7.82 8.89 4.73
N VAL A 453 -8.61 8.03 5.41
CA VAL A 453 -8.83 8.18 6.87
C VAL A 453 -7.50 8.09 7.62
N VAL A 454 -6.71 7.05 7.30
CA VAL A 454 -5.39 6.83 7.89
C VAL A 454 -4.41 7.93 7.47
N ALA A 455 -4.45 8.37 6.21
CA ALA A 455 -3.60 9.47 5.74
C ALA A 455 -3.83 10.77 6.51
N GLY A 456 -5.09 11.10 6.80
CA GLY A 456 -5.41 12.22 7.67
C GLY A 456 -4.90 12.01 9.10
N ALA A 457 -5.05 10.80 9.67
CA ALA A 457 -4.49 10.49 10.99
C ALA A 457 -2.95 10.69 11.04
N VAL A 458 -2.24 10.27 9.99
CA VAL A 458 -0.80 10.51 9.83
C VAL A 458 -0.49 12.01 9.83
N ALA A 459 -1.27 12.84 9.13
CA ALA A 459 -1.08 14.28 9.14
C ALA A 459 -1.31 14.90 10.53
N LEU A 460 -2.27 14.41 11.31
CA LEU A 460 -2.48 14.82 12.70
C LEU A 460 -1.27 14.46 13.58
N LEU A 461 -0.73 13.24 13.44
CA LEU A 461 0.46 12.80 14.16
C LEU A 461 1.68 13.65 13.83
N LEU A 462 1.88 13.99 12.55
CA LEU A 462 2.98 14.81 12.09
C LEU A 462 2.87 16.27 12.53
N GLN A 463 1.65 16.82 12.62
CA GLN A 463 1.45 18.13 13.24
C GLN A 463 1.80 18.07 14.73
N LYS A 464 1.38 16.99 15.42
CA LYS A 464 1.65 16.83 16.85
C LYS A 464 3.14 16.65 17.15
N ASN A 465 3.83 15.86 16.35
CA ASN A 465 5.25 15.56 16.49
C ASN A 465 5.89 15.50 15.08
N PRO A 466 6.57 16.58 14.64
CA PRO A 466 7.13 16.66 13.28
C PRO A 466 8.35 15.75 13.06
N GLY A 467 8.99 15.30 14.15
CA GLY A 467 10.16 14.42 14.14
C GLY A 467 9.84 12.93 13.98
N LEU A 468 8.56 12.55 13.88
CA LEU A 468 8.18 11.17 13.60
C LEU A 468 8.62 10.73 12.20
N THR A 469 9.17 9.52 12.13
CA THR A 469 9.49 8.83 10.87
C THR A 469 8.30 8.00 10.39
N PRO A 470 8.18 7.74 9.08
CA PRO A 470 7.17 6.85 8.53
C PRO A 470 7.03 5.49 9.25
N ASN A 471 8.14 4.82 9.54
CA ASN A 471 8.13 3.51 10.20
C ASN A 471 7.63 3.61 11.65
N LEU A 472 8.00 4.67 12.38
CA LEU A 472 7.48 4.91 13.74
C LEU A 472 5.99 5.24 13.72
N ILE A 473 5.52 6.06 12.78
CA ILE A 473 4.10 6.35 12.59
C ILE A 473 3.30 5.07 12.36
N LYS A 474 3.77 4.23 11.44
CA LYS A 474 3.18 2.91 11.16
C LYS A 474 3.15 2.03 12.42
N ALA A 475 4.22 2.01 13.22
CA ALA A 475 4.24 1.27 14.48
C ALA A 475 3.24 1.83 15.51
N MET A 476 3.14 3.15 15.67
CA MET A 476 2.22 3.79 16.63
C MET A 476 0.75 3.50 16.29
N LEU A 477 0.41 3.58 15.00
CA LEU A 477 -0.95 3.32 14.55
C LEU A 477 -1.35 1.85 14.76
N GLN A 478 -0.43 0.91 14.54
CA GLN A 478 -0.65 -0.51 14.84
C GLN A 478 -0.76 -0.76 16.35
N TYR A 479 0.18 -0.23 17.14
CA TYR A 479 0.25 -0.48 18.59
C TYR A 479 -1.00 0.00 19.34
N THR A 480 -1.63 1.07 18.85
CA THR A 480 -2.79 1.70 19.49
C THR A 480 -4.13 1.18 18.97
N ALA A 481 -4.12 0.41 17.87
CA ALA A 481 -5.33 -0.07 17.20
C ALA A 481 -6.19 -0.95 18.10
N GLN A 482 -7.51 -0.89 17.89
CA GLN A 482 -8.49 -1.73 18.57
C GLN A 482 -8.60 -3.09 17.89
N GLN A 483 -8.50 -4.17 18.64
CA GLN A 483 -8.74 -5.52 18.11
C GLN A 483 -10.23 -5.74 17.85
N LEU A 484 -10.55 -6.23 16.65
CA LEU A 484 -11.90 -6.69 16.31
C LEU A 484 -12.05 -8.17 16.72
N PRO A 485 -13.18 -8.54 17.35
CA PRO A 485 -13.37 -9.87 17.93
C PRO A 485 -13.41 -10.99 16.88
N ASP A 486 -14.06 -10.76 15.75
CA ASP A 486 -14.31 -11.78 14.71
C ASP A 486 -13.38 -11.61 13.49
N ALA A 487 -12.19 -11.05 13.71
CA ALA A 487 -11.19 -10.89 12.66
C ALA A 487 -9.83 -11.44 13.07
N ASN A 488 -9.16 -12.08 12.11
CA ASN A 488 -7.78 -12.53 12.26
C ASN A 488 -6.76 -11.55 11.68
N LEU A 489 -5.47 -11.81 11.89
CA LEU A 489 -4.37 -10.96 11.41
C LEU A 489 -4.39 -10.69 9.90
N ALA A 490 -4.77 -11.64 9.05
CA ALA A 490 -4.84 -11.39 7.60
C ALA A 490 -6.02 -10.52 7.19
N GLN A 491 -7.06 -10.42 8.01
CA GLN A 491 -8.22 -9.57 7.77
C GLN A 491 -7.99 -8.16 8.32
N GLN A 492 -7.58 -8.05 9.58
CA GLN A 492 -7.52 -6.77 10.29
C GLN A 492 -6.11 -6.18 10.46
N GLY A 493 -5.05 -6.94 10.21
CA GLY A 493 -3.69 -6.55 10.57
C GLY A 493 -3.55 -6.38 12.08
N ALA A 494 -3.05 -5.22 12.50
CA ALA A 494 -2.99 -4.83 13.91
C ALA A 494 -4.34 -4.38 14.48
N GLY A 495 -5.41 -4.31 13.70
CA GLY A 495 -6.75 -3.94 14.15
C GLY A 495 -7.24 -2.60 13.62
N LEU A 496 -8.33 -2.10 14.20
CA LEU A 496 -9.00 -0.89 13.77
C LEU A 496 -8.32 0.38 14.30
N LEU A 497 -8.03 1.31 13.38
CA LEU A 497 -7.39 2.60 13.63
C LEU A 497 -7.87 3.30 14.91
N ASN A 498 -6.93 3.74 15.76
CA ASN A 498 -7.20 4.52 16.95
C ASN A 498 -6.37 5.82 16.96
N ILE A 499 -6.97 6.91 16.44
CA ILE A 499 -6.29 8.20 16.31
C ILE A 499 -5.99 8.80 17.70
N GLU A 500 -6.92 8.68 18.64
CA GLU A 500 -6.80 9.23 20.00
C GLU A 500 -5.58 8.65 20.73
N GLY A 501 -5.47 7.32 20.75
CA GLY A 501 -4.33 6.64 21.38
C GLY A 501 -3.00 6.98 20.70
N ALA A 502 -3.00 7.02 19.36
CA ALA A 502 -1.81 7.38 18.59
C ALA A 502 -1.34 8.82 18.88
N ILE A 503 -2.25 9.78 19.05
CA ILE A 503 -1.92 11.18 19.41
C ILE A 503 -1.38 11.28 20.84
N ARG A 504 -1.95 10.55 21.80
CA ARG A 504 -1.38 10.49 23.15
C ARG A 504 0.03 9.92 23.14
N LEU A 505 0.26 8.86 22.37
CA LEU A 505 1.59 8.28 22.20
C LEU A 505 2.55 9.29 21.55
N ALA A 506 2.13 9.96 20.46
CA ALA A 506 2.94 11.00 19.79
C ALA A 506 3.37 12.13 20.74
N SER A 507 2.51 12.47 21.71
CA SER A 507 2.69 13.56 22.66
C SER A 507 3.78 13.29 23.72
N VAL A 508 4.17 12.04 23.92
CA VAL A 508 5.16 11.65 24.94
C VAL A 508 6.51 11.28 24.34
N LEU A 509 6.60 11.10 23.01
CA LEU A 509 7.85 10.82 22.31
C LEU A 509 8.64 12.11 22.05
N ARG A 510 9.97 11.97 21.97
CA ARG A 510 10.88 13.03 21.55
C ARG A 510 10.53 13.54 20.14
N THR A 511 10.77 14.82 19.90
CA THR A 511 10.42 15.51 18.64
C THR A 511 11.58 15.71 17.69
N ASP A 512 12.79 15.34 18.09
CA ASP A 512 14.05 15.47 17.33
C ASP A 512 14.52 14.11 16.76
N LEU A 513 13.66 13.09 16.77
CA LEU A 513 14.05 11.73 16.41
C LEU A 513 14.56 11.65 14.96
N LYS A 514 13.88 12.28 14.02
CA LYS A 514 14.29 12.34 12.62
C LYS A 514 15.70 12.93 12.47
N GLU A 515 15.98 14.03 13.16
CA GLU A 515 17.27 14.71 13.16
C GLU A 515 18.34 13.85 13.83
N ALA A 516 18.02 13.21 14.96
CA ALA A 516 18.93 12.34 15.70
C ALA A 516 19.31 11.07 14.90
N ILE A 517 18.36 10.50 14.17
CA ILE A 517 18.60 9.37 13.24
C ILE A 517 19.52 9.83 12.11
N ALA A 518 19.20 10.95 11.45
CA ALA A 518 20.00 11.49 10.36
C ALA A 518 21.44 11.84 10.79
N ALA A 519 21.62 12.32 12.02
CA ALA A 519 22.92 12.61 12.62
C ALA A 519 23.63 11.36 13.20
N ASN A 520 23.00 10.18 13.16
CA ASN A 520 23.47 8.95 13.80
C ASN A 520 23.82 9.15 15.29
N SER A 521 23.09 10.02 15.99
CA SER A 521 23.30 10.35 17.40
C SER A 521 22.45 9.53 18.36
N ILE A 522 21.37 8.90 17.88
CA ILE A 522 20.55 7.97 18.64
C ILE A 522 20.95 6.52 18.36
N LYS A 523 21.06 5.71 19.41
CA LYS A 523 21.49 4.31 19.38
C LYS A 523 20.40 3.38 19.88
N VAL A 524 20.52 2.09 19.52
CA VAL A 524 19.58 1.06 19.96
C VAL A 524 19.47 1.07 21.48
N GLY A 525 18.25 1.16 22.00
CA GLY A 525 18.02 1.19 23.44
C GLY A 525 17.96 2.58 24.07
N ASP A 526 18.35 3.64 23.36
CA ASP A 526 18.21 5.03 23.85
C ASP A 526 16.74 5.39 24.06
N SER A 527 16.46 6.34 24.96
CA SER A 527 15.07 6.75 25.23
C SER A 527 14.39 7.34 23.99
N LEU A 528 13.19 6.84 23.68
CA LEU A 528 12.25 7.49 22.78
C LEU A 528 11.34 8.50 23.50
N LEU A 529 11.16 8.35 24.81
CA LEU A 529 10.36 9.27 25.60
C LEU A 529 11.08 10.61 25.71
N ALA A 530 10.31 11.69 25.53
CA ALA A 530 10.77 13.03 25.87
C ALA A 530 11.05 13.12 27.38
N THR A 531 11.96 14.03 27.76
CA THR A 531 12.39 14.18 29.15
C THR A 531 11.19 14.37 30.09
N GLY A 532 11.13 13.53 31.13
CA GLY A 532 10.06 13.58 32.15
C GLY A 532 8.70 13.05 31.70
N LYS A 533 8.60 12.44 30.51
CA LYS A 533 7.37 11.79 30.04
C LYS A 533 7.38 10.29 30.34
N THR A 534 6.18 9.74 30.50
CA THR A 534 5.92 8.30 30.62
C THR A 534 4.95 7.87 29.53
N LEU A 535 4.84 6.57 29.27
CA LEU A 535 3.82 6.07 28.37
C LEU A 535 2.41 6.37 28.92
N PRO A 536 1.45 6.68 28.03
CA PRO A 536 0.05 6.81 28.43
C PRO A 536 -0.55 5.45 28.81
N VAL A 537 -1.63 5.48 29.59
CA VAL A 537 -2.45 4.29 29.85
C VAL A 537 -2.95 3.72 28.51
N PRO A 538 -2.74 2.42 28.21
CA PRO A 538 -2.99 1.83 26.90
C PRO A 538 -4.47 1.45 26.69
N THR A 539 -5.37 2.36 27.06
CA THR A 539 -6.82 2.23 26.89
C THR A 539 -7.33 3.50 26.25
N SER A 540 -8.27 3.41 25.32
CA SER A 540 -8.96 4.58 24.75
C SER A 540 -10.44 4.51 25.06
N THR A 541 -11.08 5.67 25.22
CA THR A 541 -12.54 5.77 25.34
C THR A 541 -13.07 6.62 24.20
N ILE A 542 -13.83 6.00 23.30
CA ILE A 542 -14.43 6.67 22.14
C ILE A 542 -15.94 6.50 22.28
N LYS A 543 -16.68 7.62 22.28
CA LYS A 543 -18.14 7.62 22.37
C LYS A 543 -18.74 6.86 23.56
N GLY A 544 -17.99 6.80 24.67
CA GLY A 544 -18.40 6.11 25.91
C GLY A 544 -17.99 4.64 25.97
N GLU A 545 -17.43 4.08 24.88
CA GLU A 545 -16.87 2.74 24.87
C GLU A 545 -15.38 2.77 25.16
N THR A 546 -14.97 2.05 26.20
CA THR A 546 -13.57 1.86 26.54
C THR A 546 -13.06 0.54 25.96
N PHE A 547 -11.90 0.59 25.32
CA PHE A 547 -11.22 -0.59 24.80
C PHE A 547 -9.70 -0.50 25.08
N ASP A 548 -9.09 -1.68 25.25
CA ASP A 548 -7.65 -1.82 25.35
C ASP A 548 -6.99 -1.68 23.98
N TRP A 549 -5.80 -1.09 23.95
CA TRP A 549 -4.96 -1.08 22.76
C TRP A 549 -4.45 -2.49 22.43
N GLY A 550 -4.23 -2.79 21.15
CA GLY A 550 -3.63 -4.06 20.73
C GLY A 550 -2.22 -4.29 21.27
N ARG A 551 -1.42 -3.22 21.43
CA ARG A 551 -0.05 -3.22 21.99
C ARG A 551 0.99 -4.07 21.25
N TYR A 552 0.71 -4.48 20.01
CA TYR A 552 1.68 -5.13 19.13
C TYR A 552 1.83 -4.40 17.80
N ILE A 553 2.90 -4.72 17.08
CA ILE A 553 3.15 -4.28 15.71
C ILE A 553 3.52 -5.47 14.84
N ILE A 554 3.16 -5.40 13.57
CA ILE A 554 3.72 -6.24 12.51
C ILE A 554 4.99 -5.56 12.03
N ALA A 555 6.14 -6.21 12.19
CA ALA A 555 7.44 -5.74 11.73
C ALA A 555 8.11 -6.81 10.84
N GLY A 556 8.98 -6.38 9.91
CA GLY A 556 9.61 -7.32 8.99
C GLY A 556 8.63 -8.01 8.02
N GLY A 557 7.34 -7.67 8.04
CA GLY A 557 6.30 -8.37 7.29
C GLY A 557 6.03 -9.82 7.76
N SER A 558 6.76 -10.33 8.76
CA SER A 558 6.63 -11.71 9.23
C SER A 558 6.81 -11.87 10.73
N HIS A 559 7.11 -10.79 11.46
CA HIS A 559 7.29 -10.82 12.89
C HIS A 559 6.23 -10.01 13.62
N LEU A 560 5.83 -10.49 14.80
CA LEU A 560 5.01 -9.76 15.74
C LEU A 560 5.88 -9.33 16.93
N PHE A 561 5.87 -8.03 17.24
CA PHE A 561 6.53 -7.51 18.43
C PHE A 561 5.56 -6.78 19.32
N GLY A 562 5.75 -6.90 20.63
CA GLY A 562 4.91 -6.27 21.65
C GLY A 562 5.69 -5.70 22.81
N GLY A 563 4.92 -5.25 23.81
CA GLY A 563 5.43 -4.70 25.05
C GLY A 563 5.73 -3.21 24.98
N GLU A 564 5.94 -2.61 26.16
CA GLU A 564 6.12 -1.17 26.31
C GLU A 564 7.48 -0.67 25.78
N VAL A 565 8.48 -1.56 25.75
CA VAL A 565 9.84 -1.22 25.31
C VAL A 565 9.86 -0.72 23.87
N LEU A 566 8.89 -1.12 23.03
CA LEU A 566 8.70 -0.59 21.68
C LEU A 566 8.69 0.94 21.64
N PHE A 567 8.03 1.58 22.61
CA PHE A 567 7.88 3.04 22.64
C PHE A 567 8.63 3.73 23.79
N GLN A 568 9.31 2.96 24.65
CA GLN A 568 10.25 3.51 25.64
C GLN A 568 11.66 3.67 25.05
N LYS A 569 12.09 2.73 24.20
CA LYS A 569 13.46 2.66 23.67
C LYS A 569 13.49 2.75 22.15
N TYR A 570 14.59 3.25 21.61
CA TYR A 570 14.78 3.39 20.17
C TYR A 570 15.12 2.06 19.53
N GLN A 571 14.44 1.79 18.42
CA GLN A 571 14.61 0.60 17.60
C GLN A 571 15.08 1.02 16.21
N PRO A 572 16.16 0.44 15.64
CA PRO A 572 16.61 0.71 14.28
C PRO A 572 15.54 0.57 13.19
N ILE A 573 14.51 -0.25 13.44
CA ILE A 573 13.37 -0.40 12.52
C ILE A 573 12.57 0.89 12.34
N TYR A 574 12.70 1.87 13.24
CA TYR A 574 12.04 3.17 13.13
C TYR A 574 12.78 4.13 12.21
N ASP A 575 14.00 3.82 11.77
CA ASP A 575 14.64 4.57 10.70
C ASP A 575 13.94 4.26 9.37
N SER A 576 13.35 5.27 8.73
CA SER A 576 12.61 5.09 7.48
C SER A 576 13.46 4.58 6.33
N SER A 577 14.77 4.86 6.36
CA SER A 577 15.70 4.36 5.35
C SER A 577 16.10 2.90 5.57
N THR A 578 15.69 2.28 6.67
CA THR A 578 15.89 0.84 6.91
C THR A 578 14.66 0.06 6.41
N LEU A 579 14.86 -0.80 5.43
CA LEU A 579 13.87 -1.82 5.06
C LEU A 579 14.26 -3.14 5.70
N TRP A 580 13.41 -3.66 6.57
CA TRP A 580 13.53 -5.00 7.13
C TRP A 580 12.37 -5.85 6.65
N VAL A 581 12.66 -7.02 6.07
CA VAL A 581 11.66 -8.01 5.65
C VAL A 581 12.19 -9.42 5.89
N ASN A 582 11.41 -10.26 6.58
CA ASN A 582 11.86 -11.56 7.08
C ASN A 582 13.22 -11.39 7.80
N ASP A 583 14.20 -12.22 7.49
CA ASP A 583 15.53 -12.13 8.13
C ASP A 583 16.51 -11.20 7.39
N ARG A 584 16.03 -10.36 6.48
CA ARG A 584 16.87 -9.52 5.60
C ARG A 584 16.62 -8.04 5.83
N ALA A 585 17.68 -7.30 6.13
CA ALA A 585 17.63 -5.85 6.30
C ALA A 585 18.53 -5.13 5.30
N LYS A 586 18.03 -4.01 4.78
CA LYS A 586 18.73 -3.14 3.83
C LYS A 586 18.61 -1.69 4.27
N LYS A 587 19.62 -0.90 3.92
CA LYS A 587 19.68 0.54 4.10
C LYS A 587 19.56 1.23 2.74
N HIS A 588 18.55 2.08 2.61
CA HIS A 588 18.40 3.00 1.50
C HIS A 588 19.22 4.25 1.76
N SER A 589 20.04 4.63 0.78
CA SER A 589 20.87 5.83 0.80
C SER A 589 20.45 6.74 -0.34
N PHE A 590 20.45 8.04 -0.08
CA PHE A 590 19.97 9.05 -1.02
C PHE A 590 21.13 9.80 -1.66
N VAL A 591 21.08 9.94 -2.98
CA VAL A 591 21.96 10.83 -3.73
C VAL A 591 21.20 12.12 -4.00
N TYR A 592 21.77 13.25 -3.54
CA TYR A 592 21.19 14.57 -3.73
C TYR A 592 21.97 15.37 -4.75
N SER A 593 21.27 15.98 -5.71
CA SER A 593 21.83 16.88 -6.72
C SER A 593 21.36 18.31 -6.52
N TYR A 594 22.12 19.25 -7.09
CA TYR A 594 21.72 20.66 -7.19
C TYR A 594 21.12 20.95 -8.56
N ASN A 595 20.23 21.93 -8.62
CA ASN A 595 19.70 22.47 -9.86
C ASN A 595 19.89 23.99 -9.84
N LEU A 596 20.34 24.58 -10.95
CA LEU A 596 20.48 26.04 -11.10
C LEU A 596 19.16 26.79 -10.83
N LEU A 597 18.01 26.13 -10.97
CA LEU A 597 16.67 26.68 -10.78
C LEU A 597 16.15 26.58 -9.34
N ARG A 598 16.85 25.90 -8.41
CA ARG A 598 16.40 25.75 -7.02
C ARG A 598 17.52 25.98 -6.02
N THR A 599 17.18 26.66 -4.93
CA THR A 599 18.08 26.89 -3.79
C THR A 599 18.30 25.64 -2.93
N GLN A 600 17.42 24.63 -3.04
CA GLN A 600 17.50 23.38 -2.27
C GLN A 600 17.93 22.20 -3.14
N LYS A 601 18.79 21.32 -2.58
CA LYS A 601 19.11 20.03 -3.22
C LYS A 601 17.88 19.15 -3.33
N TYR A 602 17.75 18.47 -4.46
CA TYR A 602 16.68 17.50 -4.75
C TYR A 602 17.26 16.08 -4.82
N LEU A 603 16.40 15.09 -4.60
CA LEU A 603 16.77 13.68 -4.72
C LEU A 603 16.97 13.32 -6.19
N SER A 604 18.13 12.76 -6.54
CA SER A 604 18.50 12.39 -7.91
C SER A 604 18.77 10.89 -8.11
N GLY A 605 18.88 10.13 -7.02
CA GLY A 605 18.99 8.68 -7.08
C GLY A 605 18.99 8.05 -5.69
N ILE A 606 18.78 6.74 -5.66
CA ILE A 606 18.75 5.94 -4.43
C ILE A 606 19.70 4.77 -4.61
N THR A 607 20.43 4.40 -3.56
CA THR A 607 21.27 3.21 -3.52
C THR A 607 20.91 2.36 -2.31
N ASP A 608 21.06 1.04 -2.45
CA ASP A 608 20.71 0.10 -1.39
C ASP A 608 21.99 -0.62 -0.95
N THR A 609 22.18 -0.73 0.36
CA THR A 609 23.23 -1.55 0.96
C THR A 609 22.62 -2.56 1.91
N ALA A 610 23.09 -3.80 1.88
CA ALA A 610 22.72 -4.77 2.91
C ALA A 610 23.23 -4.27 4.27
N LEU A 611 22.41 -4.40 5.31
CA LEU A 611 22.84 -4.12 6.67
C LEU A 611 23.61 -5.32 7.23
N SER A 612 24.68 -5.06 7.98
CA SER A 612 25.37 -6.09 8.77
C SER A 612 24.46 -6.63 9.86
N ASN A 613 24.77 -7.81 10.42
CA ASN A 613 24.05 -8.44 11.53
C ASN A 613 24.06 -7.59 12.81
N THR A 614 23.23 -6.56 12.83
CA THR A 614 23.08 -5.59 13.91
C THR A 614 21.70 -5.80 14.53
N PRO A 615 21.56 -5.75 15.87
CA PRO A 615 20.26 -5.88 16.52
C PRO A 615 19.28 -4.80 16.00
N LEU A 616 18.13 -5.24 15.48
CA LEU A 616 17.07 -4.35 14.97
C LEU A 616 16.04 -3.97 16.03
N MET A 617 16.03 -4.69 17.15
CA MET A 617 15.17 -4.46 18.30
C MET A 617 16.04 -4.33 19.55
N ALA A 618 15.68 -3.40 20.44
CA ALA A 618 16.36 -3.23 21.72
C ALA A 618 16.06 -4.40 22.68
N PRO A 619 16.99 -4.70 23.60
CA PRO A 619 16.73 -5.66 24.67
C PRO A 619 15.47 -5.30 25.47
N GLY A 620 14.62 -6.31 25.67
CA GLY A 620 13.35 -6.20 26.41
C GLY A 620 12.11 -6.00 25.52
N VAL A 621 12.26 -5.82 24.20
CA VAL A 621 11.12 -5.94 23.29
C VAL A 621 10.67 -7.41 23.23
N GLN A 622 9.38 -7.65 23.33
CA GLN A 622 8.82 -9.00 23.31
C GLN A 622 8.64 -9.45 21.87
N ASN A 623 9.25 -10.59 21.49
CA ASN A 623 8.95 -11.30 20.25
C ASN A 623 7.73 -12.20 20.48
N LEU A 624 6.73 -12.10 19.62
CA LEU A 624 5.44 -12.77 19.71
C LEU A 624 5.22 -13.79 18.59
N ASP A 625 6.28 -14.17 17.87
CA ASP A 625 6.18 -15.06 16.70
C ASP A 625 5.69 -16.46 17.08
N SER A 626 5.96 -16.91 18.32
CA SER A 626 5.45 -18.20 18.82
C SER A 626 3.92 -18.26 18.87
N ILE A 627 3.23 -17.12 19.02
CA ILE A 627 1.77 -17.02 18.99
C ILE A 627 1.23 -17.39 17.60
N LEU A 628 1.98 -17.07 16.54
CA LEU A 628 1.63 -17.43 15.16
C LEU A 628 1.70 -18.95 14.92
N THR A 629 2.62 -19.63 15.61
CA THR A 629 2.86 -21.08 15.42
C THR A 629 1.91 -21.98 16.22
N ALA A 630 1.31 -21.47 17.31
CA ALA A 630 0.51 -22.28 18.23
C ALA A 630 -0.85 -22.72 17.67
N SER A 631 -1.36 -22.08 16.61
CA SER A 631 -2.77 -22.26 16.18
C SER A 631 -2.98 -22.57 14.69
N GLY A 632 -1.94 -22.53 13.85
CA GLY A 632 -2.16 -22.61 12.41
C GLY A 632 -2.76 -21.33 11.82
N VAL A 633 -1.88 -20.56 11.20
CA VAL A 633 -2.07 -19.48 10.22
C VAL A 633 -2.81 -18.20 10.67
N PHE A 634 -3.81 -18.15 11.54
CA PHE A 634 -4.59 -16.91 11.74
C PHE A 634 -5.29 -16.75 13.10
N VAL A 635 -4.54 -16.44 14.16
CA VAL A 635 -5.10 -16.15 15.49
C VAL A 635 -5.99 -14.89 15.46
N PRO A 636 -7.20 -14.92 16.06
CA PRO A 636 -8.03 -13.74 16.26
C PRO A 636 -7.31 -12.65 17.06
N GLY A 637 -7.50 -11.39 16.66
CA GLY A 637 -6.79 -10.25 17.26
C GLY A 637 -7.02 -10.12 18.77
N LYS A 638 -8.24 -10.39 19.25
CA LYS A 638 -8.60 -10.33 20.67
C LYS A 638 -7.87 -11.39 21.52
N MET A 639 -7.62 -12.58 20.96
CA MET A 639 -6.83 -13.61 21.65
C MET A 639 -5.39 -13.13 21.85
N ILE A 640 -4.78 -12.53 20.82
CA ILE A 640 -3.42 -11.96 20.91
C ILE A 640 -3.37 -10.87 22.00
N ALA A 641 -4.32 -9.93 22.00
CA ALA A 641 -4.35 -8.88 23.01
C ALA A 641 -4.53 -9.44 24.44
N GLN A 642 -5.35 -10.48 24.62
CA GLN A 642 -5.52 -11.15 25.92
C GLN A 642 -4.23 -11.84 26.38
N GLU A 643 -3.54 -12.56 25.50
CA GLU A 643 -2.24 -13.18 25.81
C GLU A 643 -1.20 -12.12 26.22
N MET A 644 -1.20 -10.97 25.55
CA MET A 644 -0.32 -9.85 25.89
C MET A 644 -0.64 -9.20 27.24
N LEU A 645 -1.92 -9.12 27.62
CA LEU A 645 -2.34 -8.60 28.92
C LEU A 645 -2.00 -9.56 30.05
N ASN A 646 -2.13 -10.87 29.81
CA ASN A 646 -1.96 -11.88 30.84
C ASN A 646 -0.48 -12.25 31.09
N GLY A 647 0.43 -11.93 30.16
CA GLY A 647 1.88 -12.15 30.33
C GLY A 647 2.29 -13.61 30.51
N GLN A 648 1.36 -14.55 30.30
CA GLN A 648 1.58 -15.98 30.40
C GLN A 648 1.67 -16.56 28.99
N GLY A 649 2.74 -17.30 28.72
CA GLY A 649 2.80 -18.20 27.58
C GLY A 649 1.62 -19.19 27.62
N VAL A 650 1.19 -19.61 26.43
CA VAL A 650 0.00 -20.42 26.15
C VAL A 650 -0.24 -21.51 27.20
N SER A 651 -1.41 -21.49 27.85
CA SER A 651 -2.01 -22.67 28.46
C SER A 651 -3.03 -23.22 27.47
N LEU A 652 -2.70 -24.37 26.86
CA LEU A 652 -3.62 -25.11 26.00
C LEU A 652 -4.76 -25.69 26.84
N ALA A 653 -5.98 -25.23 26.58
CA ALA A 653 -7.18 -25.98 26.85
C ALA A 653 -8.15 -25.71 25.69
N ASN A 654 -7.98 -26.47 24.60
CA ASN A 654 -9.04 -27.07 23.75
C ASN A 654 -8.46 -27.43 22.37
N GLY A 655 -8.66 -28.68 21.97
CA GLY A 655 -7.97 -29.37 20.88
C GLY A 655 -8.22 -28.84 19.47
N ILE A 656 -7.41 -29.33 18.55
CA ILE A 656 -7.44 -29.04 17.11
C ILE A 656 -8.64 -29.76 16.46
N ALA A 657 -9.52 -29.02 15.79
CA ALA A 657 -10.51 -29.58 14.88
C ALA A 657 -9.98 -29.50 13.44
N LEU A 658 -9.81 -30.65 12.77
CA LEU A 658 -9.54 -30.72 11.33
C LEU A 658 -10.88 -30.72 10.59
N ALA A 659 -11.03 -29.86 9.58
CA ALA A 659 -12.21 -29.81 8.70
C ALA A 659 -12.03 -30.73 7.47
N ASP A 660 -13.16 -31.18 6.90
CA ASP A 660 -13.25 -32.16 5.81
C ASP A 660 -12.34 -31.88 4.60
N GLY A 661 -11.70 -32.95 4.09
CA GLY A 661 -11.09 -32.99 2.76
C GLY A 661 -9.56 -32.90 2.69
N ILE A 662 -8.83 -33.17 3.77
CA ILE A 662 -7.35 -33.25 3.75
C ILE A 662 -6.92 -34.71 3.56
N ALA A 663 -6.29 -35.03 2.43
CA ALA A 663 -5.58 -36.30 2.23
C ALA A 663 -4.19 -36.23 2.91
N LEU A 664 -3.94 -37.15 3.83
CA LEU A 664 -2.62 -37.36 4.44
C LEU A 664 -1.80 -38.28 3.52
N ALA A 665 -0.55 -37.92 3.22
CA ALA A 665 0.39 -38.78 2.51
C ALA A 665 1.34 -39.49 3.50
N ASP A 666 1.93 -40.61 3.08
CA ASP A 666 2.74 -41.52 3.91
C ASP A 666 3.78 -40.82 4.80
N GLY A 667 3.84 -41.24 6.07
CA GLY A 667 4.91 -40.90 7.02
C GLY A 667 4.55 -39.95 8.17
N ILE A 668 3.27 -39.71 8.47
CA ILE A 668 2.85 -38.84 9.58
C ILE A 668 2.56 -39.67 10.84
N ALA A 669 3.32 -39.43 11.91
CA ALA A 669 3.01 -39.94 13.25
C ALA A 669 2.02 -39.00 13.95
N LEU A 670 0.88 -39.55 14.39
CA LEU A 670 -0.11 -38.84 15.22
C LEU A 670 0.32 -38.98 16.69
N ALA A 671 0.41 -37.86 17.41
CA ALA A 671 0.62 -37.84 18.86
C ALA A 671 -0.67 -37.42 19.58
N ASP A 672 -0.74 -37.75 20.87
CA ASP A 672 -1.92 -37.69 21.76
C ASP A 672 -2.91 -36.54 21.52
N GLY A 673 -4.22 -36.89 21.51
CA GLY A 673 -5.31 -35.93 21.63
C GLY A 673 -6.13 -35.62 20.36
N ILE A 674 -6.05 -36.45 19.31
CA ILE A 674 -6.77 -36.23 18.05
C ILE A 674 -8.06 -37.07 18.00
N ALA A 675 -9.21 -36.42 17.87
CA ALA A 675 -10.49 -37.07 17.59
C ALA A 675 -10.74 -37.10 16.07
N LEU A 676 -10.95 -38.29 15.51
CA LEU A 676 -11.29 -38.52 14.11
C LEU A 676 -12.82 -38.53 13.97
N ALA A 677 -13.38 -37.74 13.07
CA ALA A 677 -14.81 -37.75 12.74
C ALA A 677 -15.07 -38.62 11.49
N ASP A 678 -16.35 -38.98 11.28
CA ASP A 678 -16.84 -39.92 10.27
C ASP A 678 -16.25 -39.72 8.86
N GLY A 679 -15.86 -40.83 8.20
CA GLY A 679 -15.52 -40.86 6.78
C GLY A 679 -14.03 -40.91 6.41
N ILE A 680 -13.13 -41.18 7.36
CA ILE A 680 -11.69 -41.30 7.10
C ILE A 680 -11.32 -42.75 6.70
N ALA A 681 -10.80 -42.91 5.47
CA ALA A 681 -10.17 -44.17 5.03
C ALA A 681 -8.66 -44.11 5.32
N LEU A 682 -8.15 -45.06 6.09
CA LEU A 682 -6.72 -45.22 6.38
C LEU A 682 -6.10 -46.13 5.32
N ALA A 683 -4.98 -45.69 4.70
CA ALA A 683 -4.16 -46.53 3.83
C ALA A 683 -3.05 -47.23 4.64
N ASP A 684 -2.46 -48.28 4.06
CA ASP A 684 -1.41 -49.10 4.69
C ASP A 684 -0.24 -48.27 5.23
N GLY A 685 0.21 -48.58 6.45
CA GLY A 685 1.44 -48.02 7.05
C GLY A 685 1.26 -47.09 8.24
N ILE A 686 0.04 -46.91 8.78
CA ILE A 686 -0.22 -46.03 9.93
C ILE A 686 -0.11 -46.83 11.24
N ALA A 687 0.88 -46.48 12.08
CA ALA A 687 0.99 -47.00 13.44
C ALA A 687 0.14 -46.16 14.40
N LEU A 688 -0.81 -46.81 15.08
CA LEU A 688 -1.62 -46.21 16.15
C LEU A 688 -0.91 -46.42 17.49
N ALA A 689 -0.69 -45.35 18.26
CA ALA A 689 -0.21 -45.44 19.65
C ALA A 689 -1.41 -45.53 20.62
N ASP A 690 -1.15 -46.02 21.84
CA ASP A 690 -2.16 -46.22 22.89
C ASP A 690 -2.94 -44.92 23.21
N GLY A 691 -4.27 -45.03 23.34
CA GLY A 691 -5.14 -43.92 23.79
C GLY A 691 -6.15 -43.38 22.78
N ILE A 692 -6.27 -43.98 21.59
CA ILE A 692 -7.20 -43.54 20.55
C ILE A 692 -8.59 -44.15 20.76
N ALA A 693 -9.61 -43.31 20.96
CA ALA A 693 -11.00 -43.73 20.98
C ALA A 693 -11.56 -43.68 19.54
N LEU A 694 -11.94 -44.85 19.00
CA LEU A 694 -12.61 -44.97 17.70
C LEU A 694 -14.12 -44.85 17.92
N ALA A 695 -14.79 -43.97 17.17
CA ALA A 695 -16.24 -43.97 17.07
C ALA A 695 -16.70 -44.96 15.98
N ASP A 696 -17.94 -45.46 16.11
CA ASP A 696 -18.55 -46.46 15.22
C ASP A 696 -18.50 -46.05 13.74
N GLY A 697 -18.05 -46.95 12.85
CA GLY A 697 -18.18 -46.78 11.39
C GLY A 697 -16.90 -46.96 10.54
N ILE A 698 -15.75 -47.32 11.12
CA ILE A 698 -14.49 -47.48 10.37
C ILE A 698 -14.35 -48.90 9.80
N ALA A 699 -14.14 -49.01 8.48
CA ALA A 699 -13.85 -50.26 7.78
C ALA A 699 -12.35 -50.41 7.50
N LEU A 700 -11.74 -51.48 8.00
CA LEU A 700 -10.39 -51.93 7.63
C LEU A 700 -10.51 -52.91 6.47
N ALA A 701 -9.83 -52.67 5.35
CA ALA A 701 -9.79 -53.58 4.22
C ALA A 701 -8.40 -54.22 4.10
N GLU A 702 -8.30 -55.52 4.41
CA GLU A 702 -7.14 -56.35 4.06
C GLU A 702 -7.30 -56.89 2.63
N ALA A 703 -6.30 -56.71 1.77
CA ALA A 703 -6.18 -57.42 0.51
C ALA A 703 -5.14 -58.54 0.65
N HIS A 704 -5.60 -59.80 0.63
CA HIS A 704 -4.72 -60.96 0.51
C HIS A 704 -4.05 -60.97 -0.88
N HIS A 705 -2.72 -60.91 -0.89
CA HIS A 705 -1.89 -61.28 -2.03
C HIS A 705 -1.67 -62.80 -2.03
N ASP A 706 -2.11 -63.47 -3.10
CA ASP A 706 -1.46 -64.66 -3.65
C ASP A 706 -0.78 -64.28 -4.97
#